data_AF-A0A2A4KAH4-F1
#
_entry.id   AF-A0A2A4KAH4-F1
#
_cell.length_a   1.000
_cell.length_b   1.000
_cell.length_c   1.000
_cell.angle_alpha   90.00
_cell.angle_beta   90.00
_cell.angle_gamma   90.00
#
_symmetry.space_group_name_H-M   'P 1'
#
loop_
_entity.id
_entity.type
_entity.pdbx_description
1 polymer ?
#
loop_
_entity_poly.entity_id
_entity_poly.type
_entity_poly.pdbx_seq_one_letter_code
_entity_poly.pdbx_strand_id
1 'polypeptide(L)'
;MPARDRSADGGTADRAARSRRTGGDQDRPPSGLPGALHDLQRTLGNAAVAHLLTGEREARSGHEDLPVQRSTAHQVLRSPGRPMQEPLRREMEGRLGADFSAVRIHADSVAQRSAAEIGARAYTSGDHVVLTDGGQDKRTLAHELTHVIQQRQGPVEGTDTGGGLRVSDPGDRFEREAEANATRVMAAPVRCADAEAGAAPSPASGTGAVVQRKGSDPLGPSLPAEERRADGLLGRWKALTRTQPEPGDAVVAEVRAAVVAYDGDTKRDPMHCLMKLSDIQQRIAPAQTQATGAALAFLEAARKAVEAEMDVVANQLQRDDSLPDEARGPFSAMTDTGMLWNREEWADSAAVFGMKGATYFRELSELNRAGMAKEIAGRGAQEWVPGVESRLTAALNQSVLCHYTTAPRADQMVNQGRMKSKSELLRENPDAANNSEPYDKHGLANEGFVFFFLEVPGSPFRETRFGGGDAARIEIPLTASPLMNQGWLMLSDFAQRDYPTVRAQPGDPARTESKLPTREDGFSADFSLPVRKFDSGANRAEFDMEQAMEEMQAEQDAERRSQIMFVMAQVAADQHSAMTYGAPGPEAKVYSERLRSNTLMGRDIVPGLVERAVLEIQRLMDVNPRLAEELKAMSGNDLMQFLLKDLLRPQAMLPNSVDLGGATVVRRSVGRPTTATA
;
A
#
# COMPACT_ATOMS: atom_id res chain seq x y z
N MET A 1 29.15 -0.34 -85.20
CA MET A 1 30.60 -0.56 -85.17
C MET A 1 31.06 -0.51 -83.72
N PRO A 2 31.49 -1.66 -83.18
CA PRO A 2 31.82 -1.86 -81.77
C PRO A 2 33.33 -1.85 -81.52
N ALA A 3 33.75 -1.88 -80.27
CA ALA A 3 34.96 -2.59 -79.87
C ALA A 3 34.73 -3.28 -78.51
N ARG A 4 34.38 -4.56 -78.61
CA ARG A 4 34.61 -5.60 -77.60
C ARG A 4 36.02 -6.14 -77.78
N ASP A 5 36.60 -6.65 -76.69
CA ASP A 5 37.37 -7.91 -76.56
C ASP A 5 38.34 -7.75 -75.37
N ARG A 6 38.68 -8.72 -74.54
CA ARG A 6 38.41 -10.17 -74.36
C ARG A 6 38.94 -10.50 -72.94
N SER A 7 38.26 -11.31 -72.12
CA SER A 7 38.56 -12.75 -71.87
C SER A 7 39.92 -12.99 -71.19
N ALA A 8 40.13 -13.85 -70.20
CA ALA A 8 39.37 -15.02 -69.72
C ALA A 8 39.90 -15.48 -68.34
N ASP A 9 39.19 -16.47 -67.77
CA ASP A 9 39.61 -17.55 -66.86
C ASP A 9 40.22 -17.20 -65.48
N GLY A 10 39.86 -17.87 -64.38
CA GLY A 10 39.30 -19.21 -64.20
C GLY A 10 40.27 -20.01 -63.33
N GLY A 11 39.90 -20.37 -62.09
CA GLY A 11 40.78 -21.20 -61.24
C GLY A 11 40.45 -21.22 -59.75
N THR A 12 39.60 -22.16 -59.36
CA THR A 12 39.43 -22.66 -57.98
C THR A 12 40.57 -23.62 -57.60
N ALA A 13 41.09 -23.54 -56.36
CA ALA A 13 41.29 -24.66 -55.42
C ALA A 13 42.41 -24.41 -54.38
N ASP A 14 41.97 -24.30 -53.12
CA ASP A 14 42.35 -25.06 -51.94
C ASP A 14 43.83 -25.44 -51.57
N ARG A 15 44.12 -25.17 -50.30
CA ARG A 15 45.00 -25.88 -49.33
C ARG A 15 46.54 -25.95 -49.51
N ALA A 16 47.21 -25.24 -48.58
CA ALA A 16 47.92 -25.81 -47.41
C ALA A 16 49.42 -25.48 -47.23
N ALA A 17 49.67 -24.78 -46.11
CA ALA A 17 50.72 -25.03 -45.11
C ALA A 17 52.21 -24.75 -45.41
N ARG A 18 52.76 -23.79 -44.66
CA ARG A 18 53.79 -23.95 -43.59
C ARG A 18 54.26 -22.54 -43.15
N SER A 19 53.91 -22.10 -41.95
CA SER A 19 54.55 -22.37 -40.65
C SER A 19 55.87 -21.64 -40.41
N ARG A 20 55.80 -20.55 -39.64
CA ARG A 20 56.66 -20.31 -38.47
C ARG A 20 55.82 -19.71 -37.32
N ARG A 21 55.49 -20.54 -36.34
CA ARG A 21 55.31 -20.19 -34.92
C ARG A 21 56.72 -20.04 -34.29
N THR A 22 57.01 -19.44 -33.15
CA THR A 22 56.38 -19.29 -31.80
C THR A 22 57.10 -18.10 -31.14
N GLY A 23 56.54 -17.24 -30.29
CA GLY A 23 55.76 -17.39 -29.05
C GLY A 23 56.25 -16.25 -28.12
N GLY A 24 55.61 -15.76 -27.07
CA GLY A 24 54.35 -16.05 -26.36
C GLY A 24 54.34 -15.19 -25.09
N ASP A 25 53.11 -14.83 -24.64
CA ASP A 25 52.63 -14.41 -23.30
C ASP A 25 51.62 -13.26 -23.45
N GLN A 26 50.44 -13.25 -22.84
CA GLN A 26 49.63 -14.26 -22.16
C GLN A 26 48.20 -13.67 -22.02
N ASP A 27 47.23 -14.55 -21.83
CA ASP A 27 45.80 -14.28 -21.66
C ASP A 27 45.44 -13.06 -20.80
N ARG A 28 44.55 -12.21 -21.33
CA ARG A 28 43.70 -11.35 -20.51
C ARG A 28 42.25 -11.81 -20.71
N PRO A 29 41.55 -12.30 -19.67
CA PRO A 29 40.15 -12.66 -19.81
C PRO A 29 39.33 -11.42 -20.16
N PRO A 30 38.18 -11.55 -20.86
CA PRO A 30 37.30 -10.42 -21.08
C PRO A 30 36.86 -9.88 -19.72
N SER A 31 37.38 -8.70 -19.39
CA SER A 31 36.98 -7.95 -18.20
C SER A 31 35.55 -7.46 -18.39
N GLY A 32 34.61 -8.13 -17.73
CA GLY A 32 33.32 -7.53 -17.37
C GLY A 32 32.12 -8.47 -17.38
N LEU A 33 31.89 -9.19 -16.28
CA LEU A 33 30.57 -9.72 -15.88
C LEU A 33 29.40 -8.72 -16.07
N PRO A 34 29.56 -7.38 -15.89
CA PRO A 34 28.45 -6.43 -16.05
C PRO A 34 27.87 -6.33 -17.46
N GLY A 35 28.67 -6.52 -18.51
CA GLY A 35 28.20 -6.40 -19.90
C GLY A 35 27.28 -7.55 -20.30
N ALA A 36 27.71 -8.77 -20.01
CA ALA A 36 26.93 -9.98 -20.26
C ALA A 36 25.67 -10.05 -19.38
N LEU A 37 25.74 -9.57 -18.12
CA LEU A 37 24.59 -9.42 -17.24
C LEU A 37 23.58 -8.42 -17.79
N HIS A 38 24.02 -7.29 -18.34
CA HIS A 38 23.14 -6.29 -18.95
C HIS A 38 22.42 -6.81 -20.20
N ASP A 39 23.10 -7.61 -21.03
CA ASP A 39 22.50 -8.23 -22.22
C ASP A 39 21.48 -9.31 -21.83
N LEU A 40 21.77 -10.11 -20.80
CA LEU A 40 20.82 -11.07 -20.23
C LEU A 40 19.62 -10.36 -19.58
N GLN A 41 19.85 -9.26 -18.88
CA GLN A 41 18.83 -8.44 -18.24
C GLN A 41 17.89 -7.81 -19.25
N ARG A 42 18.40 -7.32 -20.38
CA ARG A 42 17.59 -6.82 -21.50
C ARG A 42 16.75 -7.90 -22.16
N THR A 43 17.24 -9.14 -22.18
CA THR A 43 16.60 -10.24 -22.93
C THR A 43 15.58 -11.01 -22.09
N LEU A 44 15.87 -11.25 -20.82
CA LEU A 44 15.08 -12.12 -19.94
C LEU A 44 14.41 -11.35 -18.79
N GLY A 45 14.76 -10.08 -18.59
CA GLY A 45 14.28 -9.25 -17.49
C GLY A 45 14.99 -9.54 -16.16
N ASN A 46 14.95 -8.55 -15.26
CA ASN A 46 15.69 -8.57 -13.99
C ASN A 46 15.34 -9.78 -13.11
N ALA A 47 14.09 -10.23 -13.14
CA ALA A 47 13.62 -11.37 -12.35
C ALA A 47 14.28 -12.70 -12.78
N ALA A 48 14.43 -12.93 -14.08
CA ALA A 48 15.08 -14.14 -14.60
C ALA A 48 16.59 -14.14 -14.32
N VAL A 49 17.23 -12.96 -14.36
CA VAL A 49 18.65 -12.81 -14.01
C VAL A 49 18.91 -13.07 -12.52
N ALA A 50 18.00 -12.63 -11.64
CA ALA A 50 18.08 -12.91 -10.21
C ALA A 50 17.99 -14.42 -9.88
N HIS A 51 17.18 -15.17 -10.63
CA HIS A 51 17.08 -16.64 -10.50
C HIS A 51 18.33 -17.38 -11.01
N LEU A 52 18.97 -16.89 -12.06
CA LEU A 52 20.21 -17.49 -12.58
C LEU A 52 21.40 -17.30 -11.62
N LEU A 53 21.50 -16.16 -10.96
CA LEU A 53 22.56 -15.86 -10.00
C LEU A 53 22.42 -16.63 -8.67
N THR A 54 21.21 -17.08 -8.34
CA THR A 54 20.93 -17.84 -7.11
C THR A 54 21.17 -19.34 -7.30
N GLY A 55 20.89 -19.90 -8.48
CA GLY A 55 21.11 -21.32 -8.78
C GLY A 55 22.58 -21.78 -8.77
N GLU A 56 23.55 -20.87 -8.90
CA GLU A 56 24.99 -21.21 -8.90
C GLU A 56 25.60 -21.34 -7.48
N ARG A 57 24.91 -20.86 -6.43
CA ARG A 57 25.43 -20.89 -5.05
C ARG A 57 25.12 -22.18 -4.28
N GLU A 58 24.11 -22.94 -4.67
CA GLU A 58 23.68 -24.15 -3.95
C GLU A 58 24.58 -25.38 -4.18
N ALA A 59 25.56 -25.31 -5.09
CA ALA A 59 26.46 -26.42 -5.40
C ALA A 59 27.74 -26.48 -4.53
N ARG A 60 27.97 -25.54 -3.60
CA ARG A 60 29.19 -25.53 -2.78
C ARG A 60 28.94 -25.04 -1.35
N SER A 61 28.75 -25.98 -0.42
CA SER A 61 29.43 -26.11 0.89
C SER A 61 28.51 -26.74 1.96
N GLY A 62 29.03 -27.77 2.63
CA GLY A 62 28.35 -28.60 3.63
C GLY A 62 28.60 -28.20 5.08
N HIS A 63 27.93 -28.93 5.98
CA HIS A 63 27.81 -28.82 7.44
C HIS A 63 29.08 -28.43 8.24
N GLU A 64 28.91 -27.61 9.29
CA GLU A 64 29.29 -27.90 10.70
C GLU A 64 28.38 -27.15 11.70
N ASP A 65 28.13 -27.79 12.86
CA ASP A 65 27.27 -27.41 14.01
C ASP A 65 27.79 -26.21 14.86
N LEU A 66 26.88 -25.48 15.55
CA LEU A 66 26.97 -24.83 16.89
C LEU A 66 25.82 -23.78 17.11
N PRO A 67 25.48 -23.34 18.34
CA PRO A 67 24.72 -23.98 19.43
C PRO A 67 23.28 -23.39 19.65
N VAL A 68 22.37 -24.18 20.23
CA VAL A 68 20.95 -23.84 20.51
C VAL A 68 20.79 -22.65 21.47
N GLN A 69 20.13 -21.58 21.02
CA GLN A 69 19.80 -20.39 21.81
C GLN A 69 18.41 -20.53 22.46
N ARG A 70 18.33 -20.39 23.79
CA ARG A 70 17.10 -20.61 24.59
C ARG A 70 16.13 -19.40 24.49
N SER A 71 14.84 -19.69 24.30
CA SER A 71 13.73 -18.73 24.11
C SER A 71 13.53 -17.73 25.26
N THR A 72 13.19 -16.48 24.93
CA THR A 72 12.91 -15.39 25.88
C THR A 72 11.67 -15.60 26.75
N ALA A 73 10.75 -16.49 26.35
CA ALA A 73 9.56 -16.85 27.13
C ALA A 73 9.94 -17.40 28.53
N HIS A 74 11.00 -18.21 28.61
CA HIS A 74 11.49 -18.73 29.90
C HIS A 74 12.08 -17.65 30.82
N GLN A 75 12.56 -16.54 30.25
CA GLN A 75 13.09 -15.41 31.03
C GLN A 75 11.95 -14.60 31.66
N VAL A 76 10.87 -14.36 30.91
CA VAL A 76 9.69 -13.61 31.36
C VAL A 76 8.95 -14.37 32.46
N LEU A 77 8.75 -15.68 32.30
CA LEU A 77 8.06 -16.53 33.26
C LEU A 77 8.80 -16.69 34.61
N ARG A 78 10.11 -16.39 34.66
CA ARG A 78 10.90 -16.36 35.91
C ARG A 78 10.90 -15.01 36.61
N SER A 79 10.39 -13.97 35.95
CA SER A 79 10.23 -12.66 36.56
C SER A 79 9.02 -12.67 37.52
N PRO A 80 8.97 -11.80 38.54
CA PRO A 80 7.93 -11.86 39.57
C PRO A 80 6.52 -11.51 39.06
N GLY A 81 6.38 -10.86 37.89
CA GLY A 81 5.11 -10.35 37.36
C GLY A 81 4.38 -9.39 38.32
N ARG A 82 3.21 -8.88 37.93
CA ARG A 82 2.34 -8.06 38.81
C ARG A 82 1.08 -8.84 39.16
N PRO A 83 0.59 -8.80 40.42
CA PRO A 83 -0.72 -9.38 40.72
C PRO A 83 -1.81 -8.64 39.94
N MET A 84 -2.87 -9.34 39.56
CA MET A 84 -4.01 -8.71 38.91
C MET A 84 -4.66 -7.68 39.85
N GLN A 85 -5.01 -6.50 39.32
CA GLN A 85 -5.60 -5.43 40.11
C GLN A 85 -6.92 -5.87 40.72
N GLU A 86 -7.16 -5.55 41.99
CA GLU A 86 -8.27 -6.08 42.78
C GLU A 86 -9.67 -5.90 42.15
N PRO A 87 -10.03 -4.72 41.56
CA PRO A 87 -11.33 -4.55 40.93
C PRO A 87 -11.52 -5.43 39.68
N LEU A 88 -10.45 -5.54 38.87
CA LEU A 88 -10.44 -6.38 37.67
C LEU A 88 -10.45 -7.86 38.01
N ARG A 89 -9.73 -8.25 39.08
CA ARG A 89 -9.74 -9.60 39.61
C ARG A 89 -11.13 -10.00 40.06
N ARG A 90 -11.78 -9.23 40.94
CA ARG A 90 -13.13 -9.55 41.43
C ARG A 90 -14.15 -9.65 40.29
N GLU A 91 -14.05 -8.78 39.29
CA GLU A 91 -14.90 -8.86 38.10
C GLU A 91 -14.70 -10.19 37.35
N MET A 92 -13.44 -10.57 37.09
CA MET A 92 -13.14 -11.81 36.36
C MET A 92 -13.45 -13.06 37.16
N GLU A 93 -13.22 -13.07 38.47
CA GLU A 93 -13.59 -14.17 39.37
C GLU A 93 -15.12 -14.36 39.39
N GLY A 94 -15.89 -13.27 39.43
CA GLY A 94 -17.36 -13.32 39.35
C GLY A 94 -17.90 -13.79 38.00
N ARG A 95 -17.17 -13.50 36.90
CA ARG A 95 -17.54 -13.90 35.53
C ARG A 95 -17.15 -15.34 35.20
N LEU A 96 -15.99 -15.79 35.65
CA LEU A 96 -15.40 -17.10 35.30
C LEU A 96 -15.56 -18.15 36.41
N GLY A 97 -15.90 -17.76 37.64
CA GLY A 97 -16.16 -18.69 38.75
C GLY A 97 -14.92 -19.39 39.30
N ALA A 98 -13.73 -18.78 39.16
CA ALA A 98 -12.46 -19.32 39.61
C ALA A 98 -11.65 -18.26 40.38
N ASP A 99 -10.76 -18.68 41.29
CA ASP A 99 -9.86 -17.79 42.06
C ASP A 99 -8.62 -17.43 41.21
N PHE A 100 -8.38 -16.12 41.03
CA PHE A 100 -7.23 -15.60 40.26
C PHE A 100 -6.21 -14.86 41.13
N SER A 101 -6.24 -15.05 42.46
CA SER A 101 -5.30 -14.43 43.41
C SER A 101 -3.82 -14.80 43.16
N ALA A 102 -3.58 -16.01 42.65
CA ALA A 102 -2.25 -16.49 42.27
C ALA A 102 -1.76 -15.97 40.90
N VAL A 103 -2.65 -15.38 40.08
CA VAL A 103 -2.30 -14.96 38.72
C VAL A 103 -1.30 -13.80 38.72
N ARG A 104 -0.32 -13.87 37.82
CA ARG A 104 0.72 -12.86 37.59
C ARG A 104 0.66 -12.37 36.15
N ILE A 105 0.43 -11.07 36.00
CA ILE A 105 0.40 -10.37 34.72
C ILE A 105 1.80 -9.83 34.39
N HIS A 106 2.29 -10.15 33.20
CA HIS A 106 3.53 -9.62 32.63
C HIS A 106 3.18 -8.76 31.42
N ALA A 107 3.49 -7.46 31.47
CA ALA A 107 3.14 -6.51 30.41
C ALA A 107 4.28 -5.52 30.11
N ASP A 108 5.49 -5.80 30.61
CA ASP A 108 6.67 -4.99 30.32
C ASP A 108 7.24 -5.29 28.92
N SER A 109 8.19 -4.47 28.46
CA SER A 109 8.75 -4.60 27.11
C SER A 109 9.49 -5.93 26.86
N VAL A 110 9.87 -6.68 27.89
CA VAL A 110 10.45 -8.04 27.74
C VAL A 110 9.34 -9.05 27.56
N ALA A 111 8.27 -8.94 28.35
CA ALA A 111 7.04 -9.71 28.23
C ALA A 111 6.40 -9.57 26.85
N GLN A 112 6.29 -8.34 26.35
CA GLN A 112 5.72 -8.02 25.03
C GLN A 112 6.53 -8.64 23.89
N ARG A 113 7.86 -8.56 23.95
CA ARG A 113 8.75 -9.21 22.98
C ARG A 113 8.63 -10.73 23.02
N SER A 114 8.50 -11.32 24.21
CA SER A 114 8.32 -12.78 24.33
C SER A 114 7.02 -13.28 23.73
N ALA A 115 5.94 -12.48 23.82
CA ALA A 115 4.65 -12.81 23.20
C ALA A 115 4.75 -12.68 21.68
N ALA A 116 5.43 -11.64 21.19
CA ALA A 116 5.68 -11.45 19.75
C ALA A 116 6.56 -12.57 19.14
N GLU A 117 7.59 -13.04 19.85
CA GLU A 117 8.47 -14.13 19.40
C GLU A 117 7.73 -15.45 19.16
N ILE A 118 6.66 -15.71 19.90
CA ILE A 118 5.80 -16.89 19.71
C ILE A 118 4.53 -16.58 18.91
N GLY A 119 4.45 -15.39 18.30
CA GLY A 119 3.33 -14.99 17.45
C GLY A 119 2.01 -14.75 18.20
N ALA A 120 2.05 -14.48 19.51
CA ALA A 120 0.88 -14.33 20.35
C ALA A 120 0.63 -12.87 20.77
N ARG A 121 -0.63 -12.44 20.81
CA ARG A 121 -1.03 -11.11 21.34
C ARG A 121 -1.09 -11.11 22.87
N ALA A 122 -1.39 -12.26 23.44
CA ALA A 122 -1.25 -12.61 24.83
C ALA A 122 -1.03 -14.12 24.90
N TYR A 123 -0.42 -14.61 25.97
CA TYR A 123 -0.36 -16.05 26.20
C TYR A 123 -0.36 -16.37 27.69
N THR A 124 -0.78 -17.60 28.01
CA THR A 124 -0.87 -18.10 29.37
C THR A 124 0.02 -19.30 29.59
N SER A 125 0.82 -19.27 30.66
CA SER A 125 1.64 -20.40 31.12
C SER A 125 1.53 -20.54 32.64
N GLY A 126 0.88 -21.60 33.10
CA GLY A 126 0.51 -21.81 34.50
C GLY A 126 -0.38 -20.68 35.01
N ASP A 127 0.08 -20.02 36.08
CA ASP A 127 -0.58 -18.84 36.64
C ASP A 127 -0.03 -17.51 36.07
N HIS A 128 0.79 -17.56 35.02
CA HIS A 128 1.34 -16.37 34.37
C HIS A 128 0.58 -16.04 33.09
N VAL A 129 0.14 -14.79 32.99
CA VAL A 129 -0.47 -14.24 31.77
C VAL A 129 0.43 -13.14 31.25
N VAL A 130 0.85 -13.28 29.99
CA VAL A 130 1.71 -12.32 29.31
C VAL A 130 0.86 -11.53 28.33
N LEU A 131 0.86 -10.20 28.45
CA LEU A 131 0.02 -9.31 27.66
C LEU A 131 0.87 -8.37 26.81
N THR A 132 0.49 -8.19 25.55
CA THR A 132 0.98 -7.08 24.72
C THR A 132 0.09 -5.84 24.86
N ASP A 133 0.53 -4.69 24.34
CA ASP A 133 -0.28 -3.46 24.36
C ASP A 133 -1.64 -3.60 23.63
N GLY A 134 -1.78 -4.62 22.76
CA GLY A 134 -3.03 -5.00 22.11
C GLY A 134 -3.84 -6.09 22.82
N GLY A 135 -3.34 -6.68 23.91
CA GLY A 135 -3.98 -7.76 24.67
C GLY A 135 -4.57 -7.34 26.02
N GLN A 136 -4.60 -6.03 26.31
CA GLN A 136 -5.11 -5.50 27.59
C GLN A 136 -6.63 -5.30 27.60
N ASP A 137 -7.34 -5.64 26.52
CA ASP A 137 -8.79 -5.62 26.52
C ASP A 137 -9.36 -6.76 27.38
N LYS A 138 -10.57 -6.54 27.93
CA LYS A 138 -11.18 -7.47 28.88
C LYS A 138 -11.55 -8.81 28.26
N ARG A 139 -11.79 -8.89 26.93
CA ARG A 139 -12.11 -10.15 26.25
C ARG A 139 -10.86 -11.00 26.13
N THR A 140 -9.74 -10.42 25.70
CA THR A 140 -8.44 -11.11 25.66
C THR A 140 -8.03 -11.57 27.05
N LEU A 141 -8.19 -10.73 28.08
CA LEU A 141 -7.92 -11.18 29.45
C LEU A 141 -8.83 -12.34 29.90
N ALA A 142 -10.12 -12.33 29.55
CA ALA A 142 -11.03 -13.43 29.86
C ALA A 142 -10.67 -14.72 29.10
N HIS A 143 -10.13 -14.60 27.88
CA HIS A 143 -9.59 -15.71 27.09
C HIS A 143 -8.39 -16.34 27.79
N GLU A 144 -7.40 -15.52 28.14
CA GLU A 144 -6.20 -15.98 28.85
C GLU A 144 -6.50 -16.59 30.24
N LEU A 145 -7.42 -15.98 31.00
CA LEU A 145 -7.84 -16.54 32.28
C LEU A 145 -8.61 -17.87 32.14
N THR A 146 -9.22 -18.13 30.98
CA THR A 146 -9.79 -19.44 30.67
C THR A 146 -8.68 -20.48 30.49
N HIS A 147 -7.56 -20.12 29.86
CA HIS A 147 -6.39 -21.00 29.80
C HIS A 147 -5.78 -21.27 31.19
N VAL A 148 -5.80 -20.32 32.12
CA VAL A 148 -5.39 -20.56 33.52
C VAL A 148 -6.26 -21.65 34.16
N ILE A 149 -7.58 -21.59 33.95
CA ILE A 149 -8.51 -22.60 34.47
C ILE A 149 -8.24 -23.97 33.82
N GLN A 150 -8.07 -24.01 32.50
CA GLN A 150 -7.80 -25.25 31.76
C GLN A 150 -6.49 -25.91 32.22
N GLN A 151 -5.40 -25.15 32.36
CA GLN A 151 -4.10 -25.69 32.78
C GLN A 151 -4.08 -26.17 34.24
N ARG A 152 -4.95 -25.64 35.12
CA ARG A 152 -5.14 -26.14 36.49
C ARG A 152 -5.91 -27.47 36.54
N GLN A 153 -6.71 -27.79 35.53
CA GLN A 153 -7.50 -29.02 35.47
C GLN A 153 -6.72 -30.21 34.88
N GLY A 154 -5.56 -29.97 34.27
CA GLY A 154 -4.66 -31.02 33.78
C GLY A 154 -3.76 -30.55 32.63
N PRO A 155 -2.87 -31.42 32.11
CA PRO A 155 -2.01 -31.09 30.98
C PRO A 155 -2.82 -30.84 29.72
N VAL A 156 -2.59 -29.69 29.08
CA VAL A 156 -3.19 -29.29 27.79
C VAL A 156 -2.22 -29.69 26.67
N GLU A 157 -2.72 -30.23 25.56
CA GLU A 157 -1.88 -30.61 24.40
C GLU A 157 -1.31 -29.37 23.70
N GLY A 158 -0.03 -29.41 23.33
CA GLY A 158 0.64 -28.31 22.62
C GLY A 158 1.80 -28.83 21.77
N THR A 159 2.07 -28.13 20.66
CA THR A 159 3.10 -28.45 19.68
C THR A 159 4.47 -27.98 20.19
N ASP A 160 5.46 -28.87 20.17
CA ASP A 160 6.83 -28.55 20.58
C ASP A 160 7.53 -27.75 19.47
N THR A 161 7.96 -26.53 19.78
CA THR A 161 8.63 -25.63 18.83
C THR A 161 10.15 -25.86 18.76
N GLY A 162 10.67 -26.94 19.35
CA GLY A 162 12.09 -27.29 19.31
C GLY A 162 12.97 -26.48 20.29
N GLY A 163 12.35 -25.57 21.05
CA GLY A 163 13.00 -24.74 22.08
C GLY A 163 12.66 -25.14 23.53
N GLY A 164 11.93 -26.25 23.74
CA GLY A 164 11.44 -26.68 25.06
C GLY A 164 10.14 -26.01 25.51
N LEU A 165 9.46 -25.29 24.60
CA LEU A 165 8.17 -24.63 24.81
C LEU A 165 7.10 -25.34 23.99
N ARG A 166 6.00 -25.72 24.63
CA ARG A 166 4.82 -26.28 23.96
C ARG A 166 3.80 -25.17 23.78
N VAL A 167 3.45 -24.87 22.53
CA VAL A 167 2.51 -23.80 22.18
C VAL A 167 1.23 -24.45 21.65
N SER A 168 0.08 -24.01 22.17
CA SER A 168 -1.24 -24.45 21.73
C SER A 168 -1.53 -23.97 20.30
N ASP A 169 -2.22 -24.77 19.50
CA ASP A 169 -2.59 -24.40 18.13
C ASP A 169 -3.88 -23.56 18.16
N PRO A 170 -3.95 -22.39 17.47
CA PRO A 170 -5.15 -21.54 17.44
C PRO A 170 -6.44 -22.23 16.98
N GLY A 171 -6.32 -23.37 16.29
CA GLY A 171 -7.42 -24.23 15.87
C GLY A 171 -7.73 -25.40 16.80
N ASP A 172 -7.13 -25.49 17.99
CA ASP A 172 -7.39 -26.58 18.92
C ASP A 172 -8.75 -26.44 19.65
N ARG A 173 -9.15 -27.49 20.39
CA ARG A 173 -10.43 -27.48 21.12
C ARG A 173 -10.43 -26.49 22.30
N PHE A 174 -9.26 -26.26 22.90
CA PHE A 174 -9.09 -25.45 24.10
C PHE A 174 -9.13 -23.96 23.77
N GLU A 175 -8.59 -23.56 22.61
CA GLU A 175 -8.67 -22.20 22.04
C GLU A 175 -10.09 -21.83 21.63
N ARG A 176 -10.82 -22.73 20.96
CA ARG A 176 -12.24 -22.51 20.65
C ARG A 176 -13.10 -22.42 21.91
N GLU A 177 -12.81 -23.24 22.92
CA GLU A 177 -13.51 -23.19 24.21
C GLU A 177 -13.19 -21.92 24.98
N ALA A 178 -11.92 -21.48 25.00
CA ALA A 178 -11.50 -20.23 25.61
C ALA A 178 -12.15 -19.02 24.94
N GLU A 179 -12.20 -18.98 23.61
CA GLU A 179 -12.81 -17.88 22.85
C GLU A 179 -14.34 -17.84 23.04
N ALA A 180 -14.99 -19.01 23.01
CA ALA A 180 -16.43 -19.11 23.28
C ALA A 180 -16.77 -18.73 24.72
N ASN A 181 -15.93 -19.13 25.68
CA ASN A 181 -16.10 -18.78 27.08
C ASN A 181 -15.91 -17.28 27.31
N ALA A 182 -14.84 -16.69 26.78
CA ALA A 182 -14.55 -15.25 26.84
C ALA A 182 -15.70 -14.43 26.27
N THR A 183 -16.21 -14.81 25.10
CA THR A 183 -17.37 -14.15 24.48
C THR A 183 -18.62 -14.24 25.38
N ARG A 184 -18.90 -15.43 25.92
CA ARG A 184 -20.08 -15.71 26.74
C ARG A 184 -20.06 -14.97 28.08
N VAL A 185 -18.93 -14.97 28.79
CA VAL A 185 -18.83 -14.34 30.12
C VAL A 185 -18.72 -12.82 30.04
N MET A 186 -18.24 -12.28 28.92
CA MET A 186 -18.21 -10.83 28.67
C MET A 186 -19.58 -10.29 28.23
N ALA A 187 -20.41 -11.11 27.58
CA ALA A 187 -21.77 -10.75 27.17
C ALA A 187 -22.82 -10.83 28.31
N ALA A 188 -22.52 -11.55 29.40
CA ALA A 188 -23.43 -11.69 30.54
C ALA A 188 -23.35 -10.48 31.52
N PRO A 189 -24.49 -10.01 32.08
CA PRO A 189 -24.48 -9.00 33.13
C PRO A 189 -23.89 -9.58 34.43
N VAL A 190 -22.93 -8.87 35.02
CA VAL A 190 -22.20 -9.29 36.23
C VAL A 190 -23.16 -9.36 37.43
N ARG A 191 -23.28 -10.52 38.05
CA ARG A 191 -23.89 -10.63 39.40
C ARG A 191 -22.79 -10.36 40.43
N CYS A 192 -22.76 -9.16 40.98
CA CYS A 192 -21.92 -8.84 42.13
C CYS A 192 -22.49 -9.54 43.36
N ALA A 193 -21.74 -10.48 43.92
CA ALA A 193 -21.90 -10.86 45.32
C ALA A 193 -20.97 -9.96 46.16
N ASP A 194 -21.55 -9.36 47.20
CA ASP A 194 -20.89 -8.46 48.14
C ASP A 194 -19.70 -9.11 48.87
N ALA A 195 -18.60 -8.35 49.01
CA ALA A 195 -17.69 -8.42 50.16
C ALA A 195 -16.71 -7.22 50.18
N GLU A 196 -16.98 -6.35 51.14
CA GLU A 196 -16.27 -5.24 51.82
C GLU A 196 -14.75 -4.96 51.64
N ALA A 197 -14.49 -3.65 51.48
CA ALA A 197 -13.58 -2.74 52.23
C ALA A 197 -12.07 -3.01 52.42
N GLY A 198 -11.24 -2.01 52.05
CA GLY A 198 -9.88 -1.86 52.58
C GLY A 198 -8.97 -0.80 51.91
N ALA A 199 -9.21 0.49 52.20
CA ALA A 199 -8.31 1.66 52.23
C ALA A 199 -6.95 1.74 51.46
N ALA A 200 -6.74 2.91 50.81
CA ALA A 200 -5.51 3.43 50.17
C ALA A 200 -4.34 3.72 51.17
N PRO A 201 -3.09 4.13 50.76
CA PRO A 201 -2.81 5.42 50.08
C PRO A 201 -1.62 5.48 49.07
N SER A 202 -1.52 6.61 48.34
CA SER A 202 -0.38 7.13 47.52
C SER A 202 0.69 7.83 48.41
N PRO A 203 1.91 8.30 47.98
CA PRO A 203 2.16 9.20 46.81
C PRO A 203 3.58 9.23 46.12
N ALA A 204 3.69 10.07 45.06
CA ALA A 204 4.79 11.04 44.72
C ALA A 204 5.93 10.76 43.67
N SER A 205 5.88 11.54 42.56
CA SER A 205 6.82 12.58 42.03
C SER A 205 8.22 12.33 41.39
N GLY A 206 8.42 12.95 40.19
CA GLY A 206 9.67 13.54 39.63
C GLY A 206 10.59 12.61 38.83
N THR A 207 11.30 12.93 37.73
CA THR A 207 11.67 14.13 36.94
C THR A 207 12.29 13.60 35.61
N GLY A 208 11.95 14.12 34.42
CA GLY A 208 12.80 15.04 33.64
C GLY A 208 13.84 14.37 32.73
N ALA A 209 13.61 14.38 31.40
CA ALA A 209 14.69 14.24 30.41
C ALA A 209 14.39 15.08 29.16
N VAL A 210 15.25 16.07 28.96
CA VAL A 210 15.34 17.04 27.85
C VAL A 210 16.08 16.38 26.69
N VAL A 211 15.65 16.59 25.44
CA VAL A 211 16.50 16.41 24.25
C VAL A 211 16.37 17.64 23.35
N GLN A 212 17.53 18.20 23.00
CA GLN A 212 17.74 19.48 22.32
C GLN A 212 17.54 19.41 20.80
N ARG A 213 17.21 20.58 20.23
CA ARG A 213 17.12 20.91 18.79
C ARG A 213 18.35 21.71 18.34
N LYS A 214 18.79 21.57 17.08
CA LYS A 214 19.57 22.55 16.28
C LYS A 214 19.62 22.08 14.81
N GLY A 215 19.48 22.86 13.73
CA GLY A 215 19.24 24.29 13.42
C GLY A 215 18.77 24.40 11.94
N SER A 216 17.89 25.34 11.55
CA SER A 216 18.12 26.72 11.00
C SER A 216 18.41 26.83 9.48
N ASP A 217 17.32 27.05 8.69
CA ASP A 217 17.06 27.77 7.39
C ASP A 217 18.05 27.75 6.18
N PRO A 218 17.62 27.88 4.88
CA PRO A 218 16.45 28.61 4.32
C PRO A 218 15.64 27.91 3.17
N LEU A 219 14.58 28.59 2.68
CA LEU A 219 13.59 28.20 1.63
C LEU A 219 14.15 27.60 0.31
N GLY A 220 13.60 26.44 -0.11
CA GLY A 220 13.82 25.77 -1.42
C GLY A 220 12.64 24.87 -1.87
N PRO A 221 12.59 24.38 -3.13
CA PRO A 221 11.37 23.99 -3.86
C PRO A 221 10.80 22.58 -3.57
N SER A 222 11.18 21.94 -2.47
CA SER A 222 10.68 20.63 -2.07
C SER A 222 9.80 20.75 -0.82
N LEU A 223 8.57 20.24 -0.89
CA LEU A 223 7.72 20.03 0.29
C LEU A 223 8.45 19.09 1.27
N PRO A 224 8.70 19.50 2.52
CA PRO A 224 9.44 18.69 3.48
C PRO A 224 8.58 17.55 4.01
N ALA A 225 9.22 16.43 4.34
CA ALA A 225 8.71 15.41 5.25
C ALA A 225 8.63 15.91 6.71
N GLU A 226 8.31 17.19 6.93
CA GLU A 226 8.16 17.80 8.26
C GLU A 226 6.99 18.80 8.31
N GLU A 227 5.91 18.50 7.60
CA GLU A 227 4.60 18.97 8.03
C GLU A 227 3.89 17.83 8.73
N ARG A 228 4.05 17.74 10.06
CA ARG A 228 2.89 17.38 10.86
C ARG A 228 1.82 18.44 10.56
N ARG A 229 0.99 18.13 9.56
CA ARG A 229 -0.28 18.77 9.24
C ARG A 229 -0.24 20.30 9.07
N ALA A 230 0.45 20.86 8.07
CA ALA A 230 0.11 22.23 7.66
C ALA A 230 -1.25 22.33 6.95
N ASP A 231 -1.80 21.19 6.49
CA ASP A 231 -3.19 21.05 6.02
C ASP A 231 -4.13 20.43 7.09
N GLY A 232 -3.67 20.32 8.36
CA GLY A 232 -4.52 19.97 9.50
C GLY A 232 -5.63 20.97 9.73
N LEU A 233 -6.59 20.62 10.57
CA LEU A 233 -7.69 21.52 10.93
C LEU A 233 -7.13 22.85 11.45
N LEU A 234 -6.00 22.79 12.19
CA LEU A 234 -5.24 23.95 12.65
C LEU A 234 -4.69 24.85 11.52
N GLY A 235 -4.25 24.27 10.40
CA GLY A 235 -3.72 25.00 9.24
C GLY A 235 -4.83 25.66 8.41
N ARG A 236 -5.90 24.91 8.12
CA ARG A 236 -7.10 25.41 7.43
C ARG A 236 -7.82 26.50 8.24
N TRP A 237 -7.84 26.37 9.55
CA TRP A 237 -8.41 27.34 10.48
C TRP A 237 -7.61 28.65 10.60
N LYS A 238 -6.26 28.59 10.61
CA LYS A 238 -5.41 29.81 10.60
C LYS A 238 -5.66 30.68 9.36
N ALA A 239 -6.07 30.10 8.25
CA ALA A 239 -6.36 30.82 7.00
C ALA A 239 -7.74 31.51 7.00
N LEU A 240 -8.69 31.07 7.83
CA LEU A 240 -10.06 31.62 7.91
C LEU A 240 -10.16 32.91 8.72
N THR A 241 -9.14 33.25 9.51
CA THR A 241 -9.14 34.45 10.36
C THR A 241 -8.35 35.59 9.71
N ARG A 242 -9.05 36.66 9.29
CA ARG A 242 -8.44 37.87 8.67
C ARG A 242 -7.50 38.63 9.61
N THR A 243 -7.64 38.44 10.92
CA THR A 243 -6.78 38.99 11.97
C THR A 243 -6.39 37.85 12.91
N GLN A 244 -5.09 37.58 13.04
CA GLN A 244 -4.58 36.69 14.09
C GLN A 244 -4.77 37.42 15.43
N PRO A 245 -5.50 36.84 16.40
CA PRO A 245 -5.55 37.44 17.73
C PRO A 245 -4.17 37.37 18.40
N GLU A 246 -3.90 38.31 19.32
CA GLU A 246 -2.60 38.44 19.99
C GLU A 246 -2.17 37.12 20.65
N PRO A 247 -0.89 36.69 20.51
CA PRO A 247 -0.40 35.41 21.03
C PRO A 247 -0.58 35.21 22.55
N GLY A 248 -0.78 36.29 23.30
CA GLY A 248 -0.95 36.28 24.75
C GLY A 248 -2.38 36.09 25.26
N ASP A 249 -3.38 35.95 24.39
CA ASP A 249 -4.78 35.74 24.82
C ASP A 249 -4.98 34.27 25.29
N ALA A 250 -5.36 34.11 26.56
CA ALA A 250 -5.53 32.79 27.18
C ALA A 250 -6.61 31.95 26.48
N VAL A 251 -7.68 32.58 25.98
CA VAL A 251 -8.77 31.89 25.26
C VAL A 251 -8.24 31.35 23.93
N VAL A 252 -7.45 32.15 23.21
CA VAL A 252 -6.81 31.76 21.95
C VAL A 252 -5.86 30.58 22.14
N ALA A 253 -5.08 30.57 23.24
CA ALA A 253 -4.18 29.48 23.58
C ALA A 253 -4.94 28.18 23.88
N GLU A 254 -6.04 28.25 24.65
CA GLU A 254 -6.89 27.09 24.95
C GLU A 254 -7.58 26.52 23.70
N VAL A 255 -8.11 27.37 22.82
CA VAL A 255 -8.69 26.93 21.54
C VAL A 255 -7.64 26.23 20.67
N ARG A 256 -6.42 26.79 20.56
CA ARG A 256 -5.32 26.14 19.83
C ARG A 256 -4.98 24.77 20.43
N ALA A 257 -4.91 24.65 21.75
CA ALA A 257 -4.61 23.39 22.41
C ALA A 257 -5.68 22.33 22.15
N ALA A 258 -6.97 22.69 22.16
CA ALA A 258 -8.06 21.78 21.84
C ALA A 258 -7.99 21.24 20.40
N VAL A 259 -7.70 22.13 19.43
CA VAL A 259 -7.55 21.73 18.02
C VAL A 259 -6.29 20.90 17.79
N VAL A 260 -5.15 21.25 18.42
CA VAL A 260 -3.92 20.44 18.36
C VAL A 260 -4.13 19.05 18.95
N ALA A 261 -4.89 18.94 20.05
CA ALA A 261 -5.21 17.66 20.66
C ALA A 261 -6.09 16.79 19.74
N TYR A 262 -7.09 17.37 19.07
CA TYR A 262 -7.85 16.68 18.02
C TYR A 262 -6.93 16.28 16.85
N ASP A 263 -6.03 17.17 16.43
CA ASP A 263 -5.05 16.86 15.41
C ASP A 263 -4.04 15.77 15.84
N GLY A 264 -3.93 15.48 17.13
CA GLY A 264 -3.11 14.38 17.66
C GLY A 264 -3.89 13.08 17.89
N ASP A 265 -5.22 13.09 17.79
CA ASP A 265 -6.07 11.94 18.11
C ASP A 265 -6.20 11.01 16.91
N THR A 266 -5.84 9.73 17.10
CA THR A 266 -5.94 8.68 16.07
C THR A 266 -7.39 8.34 15.74
N LYS A 267 -8.34 8.62 16.63
CA LYS A 267 -9.77 8.40 16.40
C LYS A 267 -10.43 9.54 15.62
N ARG A 268 -9.79 10.71 15.54
CA ARG A 268 -10.33 11.95 14.95
C ARG A 268 -11.80 12.20 15.33
N ASP A 269 -12.17 12.10 16.60
CA ASP A 269 -13.55 12.37 17.04
C ASP A 269 -13.81 13.89 17.10
N PRO A 270 -14.53 14.49 16.14
CA PRO A 270 -14.75 15.93 16.10
C PRO A 270 -15.73 16.34 17.20
N MET A 271 -16.57 15.42 17.68
CA MET A 271 -17.51 15.69 18.76
C MET A 271 -16.77 16.01 20.06
N HIS A 272 -15.71 15.26 20.38
CA HIS A 272 -14.87 15.55 21.53
C HIS A 272 -14.17 16.91 21.41
N CYS A 273 -13.71 17.28 20.22
CA CYS A 273 -13.14 18.61 19.99
C CYS A 273 -14.23 19.71 20.14
N LEU A 274 -15.42 19.52 19.57
CA LEU A 274 -16.54 20.44 19.70
C LEU A 274 -17.03 20.60 21.14
N MET A 275 -17.03 19.53 21.93
CA MET A 275 -17.35 19.61 23.36
C MET A 275 -16.37 20.52 24.08
N LYS A 276 -15.06 20.35 23.86
CA LYS A 276 -14.03 21.24 24.44
C LYS A 276 -14.18 22.69 24.00
N LEU A 277 -14.46 22.93 22.71
CA LEU A 277 -14.72 24.28 22.20
C LEU A 277 -16.00 24.88 22.79
N SER A 278 -17.04 24.08 22.98
CA SER A 278 -18.30 24.49 23.61
C SER A 278 -18.10 24.85 25.08
N ASP A 279 -17.26 24.11 25.81
CA ASP A 279 -16.90 24.41 27.20
C ASP A 279 -16.13 25.73 27.31
N ILE A 280 -15.24 26.03 26.36
CA ILE A 280 -14.57 27.33 26.26
C ILE A 280 -15.63 28.43 26.03
N GLN A 281 -16.56 28.22 25.08
CA GLN A 281 -17.62 29.17 24.76
C GLN A 281 -18.51 29.49 25.97
N GLN A 282 -18.93 28.46 26.71
CA GLN A 282 -19.79 28.62 27.89
C GLN A 282 -19.08 29.35 29.04
N ARG A 283 -17.76 29.18 29.20
CA ARG A 283 -16.99 29.91 30.22
C ARG A 283 -16.81 31.39 29.90
N ILE A 284 -16.72 31.75 28.62
CA ILE A 284 -16.49 33.14 28.20
C ILE A 284 -17.79 33.91 27.94
N ALA A 285 -18.92 33.22 27.72
CA ALA A 285 -20.24 33.84 27.48
C ALA A 285 -20.71 34.80 28.61
N PRO A 286 -20.48 34.54 29.91
CA PRO A 286 -20.83 35.46 31.00
C PRO A 286 -19.86 36.63 31.17
N ALA A 287 -18.66 36.56 30.55
CA ALA A 287 -17.54 37.46 30.79
C ALA A 287 -17.37 38.54 29.70
N GLN A 288 -18.47 39.06 29.15
CA GLN A 288 -18.52 40.08 28.06
C GLN A 288 -17.71 41.37 28.28
N THR A 289 -16.94 41.48 29.36
CA THR A 289 -16.14 42.64 29.73
C THR A 289 -14.63 42.52 29.47
N GLN A 290 -14.08 41.36 29.06
CA GLN A 290 -12.61 41.25 28.83
C GLN A 290 -12.14 40.39 27.66
N ALA A 291 -12.95 39.49 27.09
CA ALA A 291 -12.56 38.80 25.87
C ALA A 291 -12.61 39.78 24.68
N THR A 292 -11.49 40.01 23.99
CA THR A 292 -11.49 40.83 22.79
C THR A 292 -12.43 40.18 21.75
N GLY A 293 -13.22 40.96 21.02
CA GLY A 293 -14.11 40.42 19.97
C GLY A 293 -13.39 39.53 18.95
N ALA A 294 -12.06 39.68 18.83
CA ALA A 294 -11.17 38.81 18.07
C ALA A 294 -11.08 37.37 18.60
N ALA A 295 -11.02 37.16 19.93
CA ALA A 295 -10.96 35.82 20.52
C ALA A 295 -12.27 35.04 20.34
N LEU A 296 -13.42 35.72 20.45
CA LEU A 296 -14.74 35.14 20.17
C LEU A 296 -14.89 34.76 18.69
N ALA A 297 -14.47 35.64 17.77
CA ALA A 297 -14.47 35.33 16.35
C ALA A 297 -13.52 34.16 16.00
N PHE A 298 -12.39 34.06 16.70
CA PHE A 298 -11.41 32.98 16.55
C PHE A 298 -11.97 31.62 17.02
N LEU A 299 -12.64 31.59 18.17
CA LEU A 299 -13.33 30.41 18.68
C LEU A 299 -14.45 29.95 17.74
N GLU A 300 -15.28 30.88 17.25
CA GLU A 300 -16.37 30.53 16.33
C GLU A 300 -15.85 30.01 14.99
N ALA A 301 -14.76 30.58 14.47
CA ALA A 301 -14.08 30.05 13.29
C ALA A 301 -13.51 28.64 13.54
N ALA A 302 -13.01 28.35 14.74
CA ALA A 302 -12.52 27.02 15.11
C ALA A 302 -13.66 26.01 15.12
N ARG A 303 -14.76 26.37 15.78
CA ARG A 303 -15.97 25.54 15.87
C ARG A 303 -16.51 25.20 14.48
N LYS A 304 -16.66 26.20 13.61
CA LYS A 304 -17.10 26.00 12.23
C LYS A 304 -16.17 25.07 11.43
N ALA A 305 -14.86 25.17 11.65
CA ALA A 305 -13.90 24.27 11.00
C ALA A 305 -14.00 22.83 11.52
N VAL A 306 -14.22 22.64 12.82
CA VAL A 306 -14.44 21.30 13.42
C VAL A 306 -15.80 20.72 13.02
N GLU A 307 -16.84 21.55 12.90
CA GLU A 307 -18.15 21.14 12.35
C GLU A 307 -18.05 20.72 10.89
N ALA A 308 -17.29 21.44 10.05
CA ALA A 308 -17.03 21.01 8.67
C ALA A 308 -16.28 19.68 8.60
N GLU A 309 -15.47 19.38 9.63
CA GLU A 309 -14.78 18.11 9.77
C GLU A 309 -15.67 17.00 10.33
N MET A 310 -16.78 17.30 11.01
CA MET A 310 -17.80 16.28 11.32
C MET A 310 -18.33 15.63 10.06
N ASP A 311 -18.58 16.40 8.99
CA ASP A 311 -19.05 15.83 7.74
C ASP A 311 -17.97 14.94 7.10
N VAL A 312 -16.71 15.34 7.15
CA VAL A 312 -15.58 14.54 6.67
C VAL A 312 -15.45 13.25 7.48
N VAL A 313 -15.48 13.33 8.81
CA VAL A 313 -15.36 12.17 9.70
C VAL A 313 -16.59 11.28 9.68
N ALA A 314 -17.81 11.81 9.56
CA ALA A 314 -19.02 11.02 9.42
C ALA A 314 -19.00 10.25 8.09
N ASN A 315 -18.60 10.90 7.00
CA ASN A 315 -18.37 10.22 5.73
C ASN A 315 -17.24 9.18 5.85
N GLN A 316 -16.22 9.46 6.66
CA GLN A 316 -15.11 8.56 6.93
C GLN A 316 -15.57 7.30 7.68
N LEU A 317 -16.28 7.47 8.80
CA LEU A 317 -16.85 6.38 9.60
C LEU A 317 -17.87 5.54 8.81
N GLN A 318 -18.75 6.19 8.03
CA GLN A 318 -19.68 5.49 7.16
C GLN A 318 -18.96 4.64 6.10
N ARG A 319 -17.79 5.09 5.63
CA ARG A 319 -16.93 4.31 4.72
C ARG A 319 -16.20 3.19 5.45
N ASP A 320 -15.72 3.41 6.68
CA ASP A 320 -15.11 2.39 7.54
C ASP A 320 -16.06 1.21 7.80
N ASP A 321 -17.31 1.51 8.10
CA ASP A 321 -18.35 0.49 8.38
C ASP A 321 -18.81 -0.25 7.11
N SER A 322 -18.52 0.29 5.92
CA SER A 322 -18.97 -0.31 4.65
C SER A 322 -18.09 -1.46 4.15
N LEU A 323 -16.88 -1.63 4.71
CA LEU A 323 -15.98 -2.69 4.30
C LEU A 323 -16.29 -4.00 5.07
N PRO A 324 -16.68 -5.09 4.39
CA PRO A 324 -16.97 -6.37 5.03
C PRO A 324 -15.75 -6.93 5.78
N ASP A 325 -15.99 -7.62 6.91
CA ASP A 325 -14.92 -8.19 7.74
C ASP A 325 -13.99 -9.14 6.96
N GLU A 326 -14.58 -9.99 6.11
CA GLU A 326 -13.85 -10.90 5.23
C GLU A 326 -12.87 -10.15 4.31
N ALA A 327 -13.26 -8.98 3.80
CA ALA A 327 -12.43 -8.17 2.90
C ALA A 327 -11.22 -7.52 3.61
N ARG A 328 -11.19 -7.46 4.94
CA ARG A 328 -10.13 -6.77 5.71
C ARG A 328 -8.80 -7.52 5.72
N GLY A 329 -8.83 -8.85 5.70
CA GLY A 329 -7.65 -9.72 5.83
C GLY A 329 -6.52 -9.38 4.83
N PRO A 330 -6.78 -9.33 3.51
CA PRO A 330 -5.77 -8.97 2.52
C PRO A 330 -5.15 -7.59 2.74
N PHE A 331 -5.94 -6.59 3.14
CA PHE A 331 -5.39 -5.26 3.46
C PHE A 331 -4.49 -5.30 4.69
N SER A 332 -4.89 -6.02 5.75
CA SER A 332 -4.06 -6.20 6.94
C SER A 332 -2.74 -6.88 6.59
N ALA A 333 -2.77 -7.93 5.78
CA ALA A 333 -1.54 -8.61 5.31
C ALA A 333 -0.61 -7.63 4.58
N MET A 334 -1.13 -6.80 3.68
CA MET A 334 -0.34 -5.77 2.99
C MET A 334 0.38 -4.85 3.99
N THR A 335 -0.32 -4.33 5.00
CA THR A 335 0.27 -3.38 5.96
C THR A 335 1.10 -4.02 7.07
N ASP A 336 0.80 -5.26 7.46
CA ASP A 336 1.45 -5.92 8.60
C ASP A 336 2.70 -6.68 8.17
N THR A 337 2.64 -7.41 7.05
CA THR A 337 3.71 -8.32 6.62
C THR A 337 4.33 -7.94 5.28
N GLY A 338 3.68 -7.07 4.50
CA GLY A 338 4.17 -6.56 3.23
C GLY A 338 5.38 -5.64 3.42
N MET A 339 6.54 -6.10 2.94
CA MET A 339 7.82 -5.41 3.13
C MET A 339 7.85 -4.00 2.55
N LEU A 340 7.14 -3.73 1.45
CA LEU A 340 7.09 -2.36 0.94
C LEU A 340 6.30 -1.44 1.87
N TRP A 341 5.17 -1.91 2.38
CA TRP A 341 4.19 -1.08 3.07
C TRP A 341 4.51 -0.81 4.54
N ASN A 342 5.41 -1.58 5.14
CA ASN A 342 5.75 -1.51 6.56
C ASN A 342 7.16 -0.93 6.84
N ARG A 343 7.80 -0.29 5.85
CA ARG A 343 9.15 0.29 5.99
C ARG A 343 9.11 1.65 6.66
N GLU A 344 9.86 1.81 7.75
CA GLU A 344 9.94 3.07 8.47
C GLU A 344 10.66 4.17 7.67
N GLU A 345 11.54 3.78 6.75
CA GLU A 345 12.27 4.68 5.87
C GLU A 345 11.37 5.28 4.77
N TRP A 346 10.26 4.61 4.47
CA TRP A 346 9.32 5.09 3.48
C TRP A 346 8.28 6.00 4.14
N ALA A 347 8.40 7.31 3.91
CA ALA A 347 7.58 8.33 4.57
C ALA A 347 6.06 8.15 4.41
N ASP A 348 5.62 7.49 3.34
CA ASP A 348 4.22 7.23 3.04
C ASP A 348 3.76 5.82 3.46
N SER A 349 4.56 5.09 4.24
CA SER A 349 4.26 3.72 4.68
C SER A 349 3.21 3.64 5.78
N ALA A 350 2.62 2.44 5.93
CA ALA A 350 1.68 2.13 6.99
C ALA A 350 2.31 2.27 8.38
N ALA A 351 3.59 1.91 8.52
CA ALA A 351 4.37 2.06 9.75
C ALA A 351 4.47 3.53 10.17
N VAL A 352 4.88 4.41 9.25
CA VAL A 352 5.05 5.85 9.50
C VAL A 352 3.71 6.53 9.79
N PHE A 353 2.65 6.10 9.08
CA PHE A 353 1.30 6.60 9.30
C PHE A 353 0.71 6.12 10.64
N GLY A 354 1.24 5.03 11.22
CA GLY A 354 0.65 4.36 12.37
C GLY A 354 -0.75 3.80 12.05
N MET A 355 -1.00 3.47 10.79
CA MET A 355 -2.28 2.96 10.28
C MET A 355 -2.11 1.56 9.72
N LYS A 356 -3.19 0.78 9.72
CA LYS A 356 -3.17 -0.61 9.23
C LYS A 356 -4.41 -0.92 8.41
N GLY A 357 -4.32 -1.99 7.64
CA GLY A 357 -5.42 -2.52 6.85
C GLY A 357 -6.00 -1.49 5.88
N ALA A 358 -7.30 -1.59 5.65
CA ALA A 358 -7.99 -0.76 4.68
C ALA A 358 -8.00 0.74 5.05
N THR A 359 -7.90 1.07 6.33
CA THR A 359 -7.85 2.46 6.79
C THR A 359 -6.64 3.20 6.21
N TYR A 360 -5.49 2.53 6.12
CA TYR A 360 -4.29 3.10 5.50
C TYR A 360 -4.49 3.42 4.00
N PHE A 361 -5.01 2.47 3.21
CA PHE A 361 -5.26 2.67 1.78
C PHE A 361 -6.30 3.75 1.51
N ARG A 362 -7.24 3.92 2.44
CA ARG A 362 -8.21 5.00 2.38
C ARG A 362 -7.56 6.35 2.62
N GLU A 363 -6.70 6.48 3.64
CA GLU A 363 -5.94 7.72 3.85
C GLU A 363 -5.10 8.06 2.62
N LEU A 364 -4.47 7.07 1.96
CA LEU A 364 -3.77 7.31 0.68
C LEU A 364 -4.72 7.83 -0.41
N SER A 365 -5.91 7.24 -0.55
CA SER A 365 -6.96 7.68 -1.48
C SER A 365 -7.37 9.13 -1.23
N GLU A 366 -7.58 9.51 0.03
CA GLU A 366 -7.96 10.87 0.40
C GLU A 366 -6.84 11.87 0.15
N LEU A 367 -5.61 11.54 0.53
CA LEU A 367 -4.44 12.38 0.27
C LEU A 367 -4.22 12.59 -1.22
N ASN A 368 -4.43 11.55 -2.03
CA ASN A 368 -4.36 11.64 -3.48
C ASN A 368 -5.38 12.65 -4.00
N ARG A 369 -6.65 12.45 -3.69
CA ARG A 369 -7.75 13.32 -4.14
C ARG A 369 -7.60 14.75 -3.66
N ALA A 370 -7.24 14.95 -2.39
CA ALA A 370 -6.97 16.27 -1.83
C ALA A 370 -5.82 16.98 -2.56
N GLY A 371 -4.74 16.26 -2.88
CA GLY A 371 -3.64 16.77 -3.67
C GLY A 371 -4.07 17.20 -5.08
N MET A 372 -4.84 16.35 -5.78
CA MET A 372 -5.38 16.69 -7.10
C MET A 372 -6.31 17.89 -7.05
N ALA A 373 -7.26 17.91 -6.11
CA ALA A 373 -8.21 19.00 -5.94
C ALA A 373 -7.53 20.33 -5.63
N LYS A 374 -6.47 20.32 -4.80
CA LYS A 374 -5.66 21.51 -4.49
C LYS A 374 -4.97 22.07 -5.72
N GLU A 375 -4.37 21.22 -6.55
CA GLU A 375 -3.72 21.66 -7.79
C GLU A 375 -4.73 22.18 -8.83
N ILE A 376 -5.86 21.47 -9.00
CA ILE A 376 -6.95 21.89 -9.89
C ILE A 376 -7.49 23.25 -9.48
N ALA A 377 -7.79 23.45 -8.19
CA ALA A 377 -8.29 24.71 -7.66
C ALA A 377 -7.26 25.84 -7.80
N GLY A 378 -5.96 25.53 -7.73
CA GLY A 378 -4.86 26.48 -7.90
C GLY A 378 -4.86 27.18 -9.27
N ARG A 379 -5.49 26.59 -10.29
CA ARG A 379 -5.63 27.19 -11.63
C ARG A 379 -6.93 27.99 -11.83
N GLY A 380 -7.72 28.15 -10.77
CA GLY A 380 -9.02 28.83 -10.81
C GLY A 380 -10.11 28.03 -11.53
N ALA A 381 -11.34 28.53 -11.49
CA ALA A 381 -12.47 27.89 -12.16
C ALA A 381 -12.31 27.93 -13.68
N GLN A 382 -12.46 26.78 -14.33
CA GLN A 382 -12.31 26.61 -15.77
C GLN A 382 -13.65 26.16 -16.36
N GLU A 383 -14.16 26.87 -17.38
CA GLU A 383 -15.51 26.63 -17.93
C GLU A 383 -15.69 25.22 -18.53
N TRP A 384 -14.61 24.60 -19.01
CA TRP A 384 -14.66 23.28 -19.64
C TRP A 384 -14.75 22.12 -18.63
N VAL A 385 -14.36 22.33 -17.37
CA VAL A 385 -14.22 21.28 -16.36
C VAL A 385 -15.54 20.55 -16.10
N PRO A 386 -16.68 21.23 -15.81
CA PRO A 386 -17.95 20.54 -15.56
C PRO A 386 -18.40 19.64 -16.73
N GLY A 387 -18.09 20.05 -17.96
CA GLY A 387 -18.40 19.28 -19.16
C GLY A 387 -17.57 18.00 -19.29
N VAL A 388 -16.30 18.03 -18.86
CA VAL A 388 -15.43 16.83 -18.78
C VAL A 388 -15.89 15.91 -17.66
N GLU A 389 -16.12 16.47 -16.47
CA GLU A 389 -16.53 15.72 -15.28
C GLU A 389 -17.81 14.92 -15.55
N SER A 390 -18.83 15.56 -16.12
CA SER A 390 -20.12 14.93 -16.40
C SER A 390 -20.00 13.74 -17.36
N ARG A 391 -19.35 13.94 -18.53
CA ARG A 391 -19.26 12.88 -19.55
C ARG A 391 -18.32 11.75 -19.16
N LEU A 392 -17.22 12.06 -18.45
CA LEU A 392 -16.28 11.05 -18.00
C LEU A 392 -16.87 10.22 -16.84
N THR A 393 -17.60 10.85 -15.93
CA THR A 393 -18.37 10.13 -14.88
C THR A 393 -19.37 9.17 -15.51
N ALA A 394 -20.10 9.61 -16.54
CA ALA A 394 -21.03 8.76 -17.26
C ALA A 394 -20.35 7.55 -17.92
N ALA A 395 -19.18 7.76 -18.56
CA ALA A 395 -18.39 6.68 -19.16
C ALA A 395 -17.82 5.70 -18.11
N LEU A 396 -17.29 6.22 -17.00
CA LEU A 396 -16.78 5.42 -15.87
C LEU A 396 -17.88 4.51 -15.30
N ASN A 397 -19.11 5.02 -15.15
CA ASN A 397 -20.23 4.24 -14.66
C ASN A 397 -20.69 3.11 -15.61
N GLN A 398 -20.26 3.14 -16.88
CA GLN A 398 -20.52 2.09 -17.86
C GLN A 398 -19.33 1.14 -18.04
N SER A 399 -18.25 1.34 -17.29
CA SER A 399 -17.00 0.62 -17.48
C SER A 399 -17.05 -0.82 -16.99
N VAL A 400 -16.06 -1.61 -17.41
CA VAL A 400 -15.93 -3.02 -17.04
C VAL A 400 -14.57 -3.28 -16.39
N LEU A 401 -14.56 -4.19 -15.43
CA LEU A 401 -13.36 -4.84 -14.94
C LEU A 401 -13.01 -6.01 -15.85
N CYS A 402 -11.79 -6.02 -16.37
CA CYS A 402 -11.29 -7.00 -17.31
C CYS A 402 -10.20 -7.86 -16.68
N HIS A 403 -10.43 -9.16 -16.59
CA HIS A 403 -9.39 -10.15 -16.25
C HIS A 403 -8.99 -10.92 -17.50
N TYR A 404 -7.73 -10.83 -17.90
CA TYR A 404 -7.21 -11.49 -19.11
C TYR A 404 -6.61 -12.86 -18.77
N THR A 405 -6.97 -13.88 -19.56
CA THR A 405 -6.52 -15.26 -19.38
C THR A 405 -6.69 -16.05 -20.69
N THR A 406 -6.50 -17.36 -20.67
CA THR A 406 -6.81 -18.23 -21.82
C THR A 406 -8.30 -18.58 -21.84
N ALA A 407 -8.87 -18.82 -23.03
CA ALA A 407 -10.29 -19.16 -23.17
C ALA A 407 -10.73 -20.37 -22.31
N PRO A 408 -9.99 -21.50 -22.26
CA PRO A 408 -10.35 -22.62 -21.40
C PRO A 408 -10.36 -22.26 -19.91
N ARG A 409 -9.41 -21.43 -19.47
CA ARG A 409 -9.33 -20.99 -18.07
C ARG A 409 -10.44 -20.01 -17.72
N ALA A 410 -10.82 -19.12 -18.64
CA ALA A 410 -11.96 -18.22 -18.46
C ALA A 410 -13.26 -19.02 -18.30
N ASP A 411 -13.49 -20.02 -19.17
CA ASP A 411 -14.66 -20.88 -19.11
C ASP A 411 -14.69 -21.68 -17.79
N GLN A 412 -13.55 -22.20 -17.33
CA GLN A 412 -13.45 -22.89 -16.05
C GLN A 412 -13.85 -21.99 -14.87
N MET A 413 -13.33 -20.76 -14.81
CA MET A 413 -13.63 -19.82 -13.71
C MET A 413 -15.11 -19.44 -13.67
N VAL A 414 -15.69 -19.14 -14.83
CA VAL A 414 -17.11 -18.76 -14.93
C VAL A 414 -18.01 -19.94 -14.56
N ASN A 415 -17.66 -21.17 -14.97
CA ASN A 415 -18.38 -22.37 -14.55
C ASN A 415 -18.31 -22.63 -13.04
N GLN A 416 -17.21 -22.27 -12.39
CA GLN A 416 -17.07 -22.32 -10.92
C GLN A 416 -17.84 -21.19 -10.22
N GLY A 417 -18.31 -20.18 -10.97
CA GLY A 417 -19.06 -19.04 -10.46
C GLY A 417 -18.25 -18.03 -9.65
N ARG A 418 -16.97 -18.29 -9.38
CA ARG A 418 -16.11 -17.39 -8.58
C ARG A 418 -14.67 -17.41 -9.07
N MET A 419 -14.02 -16.26 -9.01
CA MET A 419 -12.57 -16.11 -9.16
C MET A 419 -11.94 -15.94 -7.79
N LYS A 420 -10.95 -16.76 -7.44
CA LYS A 420 -10.28 -16.75 -6.13
C LYS A 420 -8.87 -16.14 -6.24
N SER A 421 -8.42 -15.49 -5.16
CA SER A 421 -7.06 -15.01 -4.97
C SER A 421 -6.09 -16.19 -4.77
N LYS A 422 -4.79 -15.93 -4.81
CA LYS A 422 -3.77 -16.96 -4.56
C LYS A 422 -3.95 -17.57 -3.17
N SER A 423 -4.07 -16.75 -2.12
CA SER A 423 -4.21 -17.27 -0.75
C SER A 423 -5.48 -18.12 -0.58
N GLU A 424 -6.59 -17.77 -1.23
CA GLU A 424 -7.81 -18.60 -1.22
C GLU A 424 -7.62 -19.93 -1.95
N LEU A 425 -6.97 -19.91 -3.12
CA LEU A 425 -6.71 -21.11 -3.92
C LEU A 425 -5.77 -22.08 -3.18
N LEU A 426 -4.68 -21.57 -2.62
CA LEU A 426 -3.68 -22.37 -1.94
C LEU A 426 -4.18 -22.96 -0.61
N ARG A 427 -5.13 -22.29 0.05
CA ARG A 427 -5.79 -22.83 1.25
C ARG A 427 -6.57 -24.10 0.94
N GLU A 428 -7.18 -24.19 -0.22
CA GLU A 428 -7.96 -25.36 -0.65
C GLU A 428 -7.08 -26.43 -1.29
N ASN A 429 -6.09 -26.02 -2.08
CA ASN A 429 -5.17 -26.90 -2.77
C ASN A 429 -3.78 -26.23 -2.89
N PRO A 430 -2.76 -26.72 -2.18
CA PRO A 430 -1.40 -26.18 -2.21
C PRO A 430 -0.75 -26.14 -3.60
N ASP A 431 -1.20 -26.99 -4.52
CA ASP A 431 -0.68 -27.07 -5.89
C ASP A 431 -1.56 -26.31 -6.91
N ALA A 432 -2.52 -25.50 -6.45
CA ALA A 432 -3.42 -24.76 -7.32
C ALA A 432 -2.68 -23.65 -8.08
N ALA A 433 -2.75 -23.69 -9.41
CA ALA A 433 -2.30 -22.58 -10.25
C ALA A 433 -3.14 -21.33 -9.96
N ASN A 434 -2.51 -20.20 -9.64
CA ASN A 434 -3.23 -18.95 -9.35
C ASN A 434 -3.20 -17.95 -10.52
N ASN A 435 -3.97 -16.88 -10.37
CA ASN A 435 -4.28 -15.92 -11.44
C ASN A 435 -3.20 -14.85 -11.64
N SER A 436 -2.22 -14.83 -10.74
CA SER A 436 -1.35 -13.70 -10.47
C SER A 436 0.14 -14.10 -10.41
N GLU A 437 0.49 -15.31 -10.85
CA GLU A 437 1.87 -15.87 -10.94
C GLU A 437 2.76 -15.17 -12.01
N PRO A 438 2.93 -13.84 -11.95
CA PRO A 438 4.22 -13.20 -11.65
C PRO A 438 4.10 -11.87 -10.85
N TYR A 439 2.89 -11.48 -10.47
CA TYR A 439 2.48 -10.25 -9.78
C TYR A 439 2.33 -10.46 -8.28
N ASP A 440 2.06 -11.68 -7.83
CA ASP A 440 2.05 -12.04 -6.41
C ASP A 440 3.48 -12.15 -5.92
N LYS A 441 3.95 -11.07 -5.31
CA LYS A 441 5.23 -11.05 -4.62
C LYS A 441 4.92 -11.14 -3.14
N HIS A 442 5.38 -12.19 -2.46
CA HIS A 442 5.21 -12.27 -1.02
C HIS A 442 5.77 -11.02 -0.30
N GLY A 443 6.79 -10.38 -0.88
CA GLY A 443 7.32 -9.08 -0.42
C GLY A 443 6.35 -7.89 -0.46
N LEU A 444 5.27 -7.93 -1.24
CA LEU A 444 4.20 -6.92 -1.22
C LEU A 444 2.95 -7.38 -0.45
N ALA A 445 2.93 -8.64 -0.01
CA ALA A 445 1.80 -9.30 0.67
C ALA A 445 0.44 -9.10 -0.03
N ASN A 446 0.44 -9.16 -1.36
CA ASN A 446 -0.73 -8.91 -2.22
C ASN A 446 -1.46 -10.18 -2.69
N GLU A 447 -1.04 -11.36 -2.23
CA GLU A 447 -1.59 -12.68 -2.59
C GLU A 447 -3.07 -12.89 -2.20
N GLY A 448 -3.59 -12.05 -1.29
CA GLY A 448 -4.99 -12.02 -0.91
C GLY A 448 -5.90 -11.29 -1.91
N PHE A 449 -5.38 -10.74 -3.02
CA PHE A 449 -6.15 -9.97 -3.99
C PHE A 449 -6.28 -10.66 -5.37
N VAL A 450 -7.33 -10.27 -6.09
CA VAL A 450 -7.57 -10.61 -7.49
C VAL A 450 -7.46 -9.34 -8.33
N PHE A 451 -6.72 -9.42 -9.43
CA PHE A 451 -6.34 -8.27 -10.26
C PHE A 451 -7.21 -8.15 -11.52
N PHE A 452 -7.65 -6.93 -11.79
CA PHE A 452 -8.42 -6.55 -12.98
C PHE A 452 -7.88 -5.27 -13.59
N PHE A 453 -8.02 -5.12 -14.90
CA PHE A 453 -7.90 -3.82 -15.56
C PHE A 453 -9.26 -3.14 -15.57
N LEU A 454 -9.28 -1.81 -15.41
CA LEU A 454 -10.48 -1.02 -15.70
C LEU A 454 -10.45 -0.62 -17.19
N GLU A 455 -11.53 -0.88 -17.92
CA GLU A 455 -11.62 -0.58 -19.35
C GLU A 455 -13.01 -0.11 -19.79
N VAL A 456 -13.06 0.58 -20.92
CA VAL A 456 -14.31 0.87 -21.62
C VAL A 456 -14.82 -0.43 -22.27
N PRO A 457 -16.12 -0.76 -22.21
CA PRO A 457 -16.66 -1.96 -22.84
C PRO A 457 -16.33 -2.00 -24.33
N GLY A 458 -15.98 -3.19 -24.84
CA GLY A 458 -15.59 -3.34 -26.24
C GLY A 458 -14.19 -2.81 -26.59
N SER A 459 -13.40 -2.37 -25.61
CA SER A 459 -12.00 -2.00 -25.84
C SER A 459 -11.23 -3.11 -26.58
N PRO A 460 -10.28 -2.79 -27.46
CA PRO A 460 -9.42 -3.79 -28.09
C PRO A 460 -8.69 -4.64 -27.05
N PHE A 461 -8.40 -5.91 -27.38
CA PHE A 461 -7.60 -6.77 -26.52
C PHE A 461 -6.24 -6.15 -26.26
N ARG A 462 -5.85 -6.06 -24.99
CA ARG A 462 -4.47 -5.75 -24.63
C ARG A 462 -3.54 -6.84 -25.16
N GLU A 463 -2.34 -6.44 -25.56
CA GLU A 463 -1.25 -7.39 -25.69
C GLU A 463 -0.93 -7.94 -24.30
N THR A 464 -1.28 -9.18 -24.08
CA THR A 464 -1.03 -9.89 -22.82
C THR A 464 -0.07 -11.04 -23.07
N ARG A 465 0.51 -11.58 -21.99
CA ARG A 465 1.29 -12.83 -22.04
C ARG A 465 0.49 -14.02 -22.58
N PHE A 466 -0.84 -13.92 -22.57
CA PHE A 466 -1.77 -14.92 -23.11
C PHE A 466 -2.05 -14.71 -24.61
N GLY A 467 -1.25 -13.89 -25.30
CA GLY A 467 -1.49 -13.33 -26.64
C GLY A 467 -1.56 -14.28 -27.83
N GLY A 468 -1.68 -15.60 -27.61
CA GLY A 468 -1.96 -16.58 -28.66
C GLY A 468 -3.40 -16.50 -29.20
N GLY A 469 -3.76 -17.43 -30.08
CA GLY A 469 -5.11 -17.53 -30.67
C GLY A 469 -6.24 -17.80 -29.66
N ASP A 470 -5.88 -18.25 -28.45
CA ASP A 470 -6.83 -18.64 -27.39
C ASP A 470 -6.96 -17.58 -26.28
N ALA A 471 -6.59 -16.33 -26.53
CA ALA A 471 -6.75 -15.25 -25.55
C ALA A 471 -8.24 -14.96 -25.28
N ALA A 472 -8.59 -14.82 -24.00
CA ALA A 472 -9.91 -14.39 -23.57
C ALA A 472 -9.81 -13.35 -22.44
N ARG A 473 -10.90 -12.62 -22.22
CA ARG A 473 -11.06 -11.80 -21.02
C ARG A 473 -12.44 -12.01 -20.41
N ILE A 474 -12.47 -12.01 -19.09
CA ILE A 474 -13.69 -11.97 -18.29
C ILE A 474 -13.99 -10.50 -18.02
N GLU A 475 -15.19 -10.05 -18.38
CA GLU A 475 -15.68 -8.70 -18.14
C GLU A 475 -16.75 -8.71 -17.04
N ILE A 476 -16.59 -7.84 -16.04
CA ILE A 476 -17.59 -7.60 -14.98
C ILE A 476 -17.96 -6.11 -15.04
N PRO A 477 -19.24 -5.74 -15.19
CA PRO A 477 -19.64 -4.34 -15.11
C PRO A 477 -19.17 -3.71 -13.80
N LEU A 478 -18.56 -2.52 -13.85
CA LEU A 478 -18.02 -1.84 -12.68
C LEU A 478 -19.09 -1.68 -11.59
N THR A 479 -20.31 -1.31 -11.98
CA THR A 479 -21.47 -1.13 -11.10
C THR A 479 -21.98 -2.43 -10.47
N ALA A 480 -21.68 -3.58 -11.07
CA ALA A 480 -21.99 -4.90 -10.52
C ALA A 480 -20.80 -5.51 -9.76
N SER A 481 -19.63 -4.85 -9.78
CA SER A 481 -18.42 -5.34 -9.14
C SER A 481 -18.31 -4.87 -7.68
N PRO A 482 -17.59 -5.60 -6.82
CA PRO A 482 -17.33 -5.16 -5.45
C PRO A 482 -16.30 -4.03 -5.34
N LEU A 483 -15.73 -3.54 -6.45
CA LEU A 483 -14.62 -2.58 -6.44
C LEU A 483 -14.94 -1.31 -5.65
N MET A 484 -16.14 -0.77 -5.84
CA MET A 484 -16.55 0.50 -5.22
C MET A 484 -16.79 0.41 -3.71
N ASN A 485 -16.90 -0.79 -3.14
CA ASN A 485 -17.19 -0.98 -1.72
C ASN A 485 -16.09 -1.77 -0.98
N GLN A 486 -15.32 -2.59 -1.69
CA GLN A 486 -14.40 -3.56 -1.08
C GLN A 486 -12.99 -3.50 -1.67
N GLY A 487 -12.81 -2.86 -2.82
CA GLY A 487 -11.55 -2.86 -3.55
C GLY A 487 -10.83 -1.52 -3.55
N TRP A 488 -9.69 -1.53 -4.20
CA TRP A 488 -8.88 -0.36 -4.45
C TRP A 488 -8.26 -0.41 -5.84
N LEU A 489 -7.79 0.75 -6.28
CA LEU A 489 -7.25 0.99 -7.61
C LEU A 489 -5.89 1.65 -7.47
N MET A 490 -4.88 1.05 -8.07
CA MET A 490 -3.60 1.72 -8.33
C MET A 490 -3.65 2.32 -9.73
N LEU A 491 -3.26 3.59 -9.91
CA LEU A 491 -3.33 4.29 -11.20
C LEU A 491 -2.20 3.89 -12.17
N SER A 492 -1.06 3.46 -11.64
CA SER A 492 0.09 2.95 -12.38
C SER A 492 0.07 1.43 -12.50
N ASP A 493 1.01 0.88 -13.29
CA ASP A 493 1.24 -0.56 -13.31
C ASP A 493 1.65 -1.07 -11.93
N PHE A 494 0.98 -2.09 -11.40
CA PHE A 494 1.23 -2.55 -10.03
C PHE A 494 2.65 -3.12 -9.83
N ALA A 495 3.16 -3.86 -10.81
CA ALA A 495 4.45 -4.56 -10.66
C ALA A 495 5.64 -3.62 -10.81
N GLN A 496 5.58 -2.72 -11.80
CA GLN A 496 6.68 -1.80 -12.13
C GLN A 496 6.50 -0.44 -11.45
N ARG A 497 5.29 -0.12 -10.99
CA ARG A 497 4.88 1.19 -10.49
C ARG A 497 5.08 2.32 -11.51
N ASP A 498 5.05 1.95 -12.79
CA ASP A 498 5.33 2.83 -13.92
C ASP A 498 4.06 3.31 -14.63
N TYR A 499 4.22 4.42 -15.36
CA TYR A 499 3.21 4.96 -16.26
C TYR A 499 3.69 4.88 -17.72
N PRO A 500 2.77 4.87 -18.70
CA PRO A 500 3.14 5.04 -20.09
C PRO A 500 3.85 6.38 -20.34
N THR A 501 4.96 6.30 -21.08
CA THR A 501 5.60 7.44 -21.73
C THR A 501 4.80 7.80 -22.98
N VAL A 502 4.60 9.09 -23.22
CA VAL A 502 3.83 9.62 -24.36
C VAL A 502 4.72 10.49 -25.23
N ARG A 503 4.69 10.23 -26.54
CA ARG A 503 5.30 11.07 -27.57
C ARG A 503 4.27 11.45 -28.62
N ALA A 504 4.45 12.59 -29.25
CA ALA A 504 3.61 13.08 -30.34
C ALA A 504 4.37 13.18 -31.65
N GLN A 505 3.62 13.33 -32.74
CA GLN A 505 4.18 13.70 -34.03
C GLN A 505 4.55 15.19 -34.02
N PRO A 506 5.78 15.59 -34.38
CA PRO A 506 6.15 17.01 -34.43
C PRO A 506 5.26 17.85 -35.35
N GLY A 507 4.77 17.27 -36.45
CA GLY A 507 3.88 17.93 -37.42
C GLY A 507 2.39 17.95 -37.02
N ASP A 508 1.98 17.11 -36.08
CA ASP A 508 0.61 17.06 -35.54
C ASP A 508 0.67 16.70 -34.03
N PRO A 509 0.91 17.68 -33.15
CA PRO A 509 1.17 17.41 -31.73
C PRO A 509 0.01 16.75 -30.96
N ALA A 510 -1.19 16.68 -31.54
CA ALA A 510 -2.29 15.91 -30.93
C ALA A 510 -2.24 14.41 -31.28
N ARG A 511 -1.56 14.01 -32.35
CA ARG A 511 -1.34 12.60 -32.65
C ARG A 511 -0.24 12.05 -31.75
N THR A 512 -0.64 11.24 -30.78
CA THR A 512 0.26 10.63 -29.81
C THR A 512 0.41 9.12 -29.98
N GLU A 513 1.57 8.62 -29.59
CA GLU A 513 1.81 7.22 -29.30
C GLU A 513 2.20 7.10 -27.82
N SER A 514 1.81 6.01 -27.18
CA SER A 514 2.16 5.72 -25.79
C SER A 514 2.81 4.34 -25.69
N LYS A 515 3.82 4.19 -24.83
CA LYS A 515 4.50 2.92 -24.54
C LYS A 515 4.91 2.87 -23.08
N LEU A 516 4.99 1.67 -22.52
CA LEU A 516 5.65 1.49 -21.23
C LEU A 516 7.17 1.69 -21.36
N PRO A 517 7.87 2.10 -20.29
CA PRO A 517 9.32 2.23 -20.27
C PRO A 517 10.06 1.00 -20.79
N THR A 518 9.59 -0.20 -20.41
CA THR A 518 10.13 -1.49 -20.87
C THR A 518 9.99 -1.75 -22.38
N ARG A 519 9.29 -0.88 -23.11
CA ARG A 519 9.04 -0.96 -24.55
C ARG A 519 9.33 0.36 -25.28
N GLU A 520 10.08 1.29 -24.66
CA GLU A 520 10.39 2.61 -25.24
C GLU A 520 11.16 2.53 -26.57
N ASP A 521 11.96 1.48 -26.79
CA ASP A 521 12.68 1.28 -28.06
C ASP A 521 11.73 0.99 -29.25
N GLY A 522 10.45 0.76 -28.99
CA GLY A 522 9.42 0.43 -29.98
C GLY A 522 8.49 1.59 -30.38
N PHE A 523 8.88 2.85 -30.14
CA PHE A 523 8.17 4.00 -30.70
C PHE A 523 8.36 4.07 -32.22
N SER A 524 7.29 4.42 -32.94
CA SER A 524 7.38 4.64 -34.38
C SER A 524 8.20 5.92 -34.65
N ALA A 525 8.98 5.93 -35.73
CA ALA A 525 9.91 7.02 -36.04
C ALA A 525 9.24 8.42 -36.11
N ASP A 526 7.96 8.46 -36.48
CA ASP A 526 7.19 9.69 -36.61
C ASP A 526 6.83 10.33 -35.25
N PHE A 527 6.94 9.61 -34.14
CA PHE A 527 6.57 10.07 -32.78
C PHE A 527 7.81 10.42 -31.96
N SER A 528 8.42 11.55 -32.30
CA SER A 528 9.68 12.01 -31.69
C SER A 528 9.52 13.16 -30.70
N LEU A 529 8.37 13.85 -30.67
CA LEU A 529 8.15 14.98 -29.77
C LEU A 529 7.78 14.47 -28.36
N PRO A 530 8.58 14.71 -27.31
CA PRO A 530 8.24 14.25 -25.96
C PRO A 530 7.05 15.04 -25.41
N VAL A 531 6.06 14.32 -24.88
CA VAL A 531 4.84 14.93 -24.29
C VAL A 531 4.79 14.71 -22.79
N ARG A 532 5.01 13.47 -22.34
CA ARG A 532 4.90 13.09 -20.93
C ARG A 532 5.77 11.88 -20.66
N LYS A 533 6.47 11.88 -19.54
CA LYS A 533 7.29 10.75 -19.09
C LYS A 533 7.29 10.67 -17.56
N PHE A 534 7.12 9.46 -17.05
CA PHE A 534 7.36 9.17 -15.64
C PHE A 534 8.83 8.80 -15.42
N ASP A 535 9.41 9.35 -14.37
CA ASP A 535 10.71 8.95 -13.84
C ASP A 535 10.47 8.38 -12.45
N SER A 536 10.75 7.09 -12.27
CA SER A 536 10.59 6.41 -10.98
C SER A 536 11.60 6.86 -9.93
N GLY A 537 12.56 7.73 -10.27
CA GLY A 537 13.58 8.23 -9.36
C GLY A 537 14.74 7.26 -9.15
N ALA A 538 14.70 6.06 -9.75
CA ALA A 538 15.67 4.99 -9.51
C ALA A 538 17.12 5.38 -9.86
N ASN A 539 17.32 6.21 -10.89
CA ASN A 539 18.65 6.70 -11.28
C ASN A 539 19.20 7.80 -10.35
N ARG A 540 18.38 8.34 -9.45
CA ARG A 540 18.72 9.42 -8.51
C ARG A 540 18.82 8.95 -7.07
N ALA A 541 18.41 7.72 -6.77
CA ALA A 541 18.43 7.15 -5.43
C ALA A 541 19.83 6.64 -5.08
N GLU A 542 20.42 7.17 -4.00
CA GLU A 542 21.58 6.55 -3.36
C GLU A 542 21.08 5.33 -2.56
N PHE A 543 21.24 4.15 -3.16
CA PHE A 543 20.86 2.88 -2.55
C PHE A 543 21.94 2.41 -1.58
N ASP A 544 21.57 2.16 -0.32
CA ASP A 544 22.50 1.60 0.66
C ASP A 544 22.68 0.09 0.43
N MET A 545 23.73 -0.25 -0.32
CA MET A 545 24.09 -1.64 -0.63
C MET A 545 24.51 -2.44 0.60
N GLU A 546 25.09 -1.79 1.61
CA GLU A 546 25.59 -2.46 2.82
C GLU A 546 24.42 -2.89 3.70
N GLN A 547 23.50 -1.97 3.99
CA GLN A 547 22.26 -2.26 4.71
C GLN A 547 21.46 -3.37 4.01
N ALA A 548 21.31 -3.29 2.68
CA ALA A 548 20.58 -4.30 1.92
C ALA A 548 21.20 -5.70 2.03
N MET A 549 22.54 -5.78 2.00
CA MET A 549 23.24 -7.05 2.17
C MET A 549 23.08 -7.62 3.59
N GLU A 550 23.10 -6.78 4.61
CA GLU A 550 22.87 -7.19 6.00
C GLU A 550 21.46 -7.74 6.19
N GLU A 551 20.43 -7.03 5.70
CA GLU A 551 19.05 -7.50 5.73
C GLU A 551 18.86 -8.82 4.97
N MET A 552 19.49 -8.96 3.81
CA MET A 552 19.47 -10.21 3.04
C MET A 552 20.14 -11.38 3.78
N GLN A 553 21.18 -11.13 4.58
CA GLN A 553 21.81 -12.16 5.39
C GLN A 553 20.96 -12.54 6.60
N ALA A 554 20.23 -11.58 7.17
CA ALA A 554 19.33 -11.80 8.31
C ALA A 554 18.01 -12.47 7.93
N GLU A 555 17.52 -12.30 6.70
CA GLU A 555 16.26 -12.86 6.24
C GLU A 555 16.37 -14.37 5.94
N GLN A 556 15.55 -15.15 6.65
CA GLN A 556 15.54 -16.60 6.57
C GLN A 556 14.61 -17.10 5.46
N ASP A 557 13.57 -16.34 5.12
CA ASP A 557 12.67 -16.69 4.04
C ASP A 557 13.32 -16.37 2.68
N ALA A 558 13.52 -17.40 1.86
CA ALA A 558 14.21 -17.27 0.58
C ALA A 558 13.47 -16.36 -0.42
N GLU A 559 12.13 -16.35 -0.40
CA GLU A 559 11.33 -15.50 -1.27
C GLU A 559 11.42 -14.04 -0.83
N ARG A 560 11.26 -13.75 0.46
CA ARG A 560 11.42 -12.40 1.02
C ARG A 560 12.82 -11.88 0.79
N ARG A 561 13.85 -12.70 1.05
CA ARG A 561 15.25 -12.36 0.79
C ARG A 561 15.50 -11.95 -0.66
N SER A 562 14.86 -12.63 -1.62
CA SER A 562 14.96 -12.29 -3.04
C SER A 562 14.34 -10.93 -3.39
N GLN A 563 13.41 -10.44 -2.58
CA GLN A 563 12.66 -9.21 -2.81
C GLN A 563 13.24 -7.99 -2.07
N ILE A 564 14.14 -8.16 -1.09
CA ILE A 564 14.70 -7.05 -0.28
C ILE A 564 15.31 -5.95 -1.17
N MET A 565 16.20 -6.33 -2.10
CA MET A 565 16.83 -5.38 -3.03
C MET A 565 15.80 -4.60 -3.84
N PHE A 566 14.75 -5.28 -4.31
CA PHE A 566 13.67 -4.65 -5.07
C PHE A 566 12.89 -3.66 -4.20
N VAL A 567 12.53 -4.05 -2.98
CA VAL A 567 11.76 -3.21 -2.05
C VAL A 567 12.55 -1.98 -1.64
N MET A 568 13.81 -2.13 -1.22
CA MET A 568 14.64 -1.00 -0.80
C MET A 568 14.88 -0.01 -1.93
N ALA A 569 15.11 -0.49 -3.16
CA ALA A 569 15.25 0.39 -4.32
C ALA A 569 13.96 1.18 -4.59
N GLN A 570 12.80 0.55 -4.43
CA GLN A 570 11.49 1.18 -4.60
C GLN A 570 11.21 2.24 -3.51
N VAL A 571 11.58 1.96 -2.26
CA VAL A 571 11.45 2.92 -1.15
C VAL A 571 12.32 4.15 -1.38
N ALA A 572 13.59 3.95 -1.72
CA ALA A 572 14.54 5.04 -1.94
C ALA A 572 14.17 5.90 -3.17
N ALA A 573 13.59 5.29 -4.19
CA ALA A 573 13.22 5.95 -5.44
C ALA A 573 11.89 6.72 -5.36
N ASP A 574 10.93 6.28 -4.52
CA ASP A 574 9.59 6.88 -4.42
C ASP A 574 9.60 8.38 -4.09
N GLN A 575 10.48 8.82 -3.19
CA GLN A 575 10.62 10.24 -2.84
C GLN A 575 11.05 11.13 -4.03
N HIS A 576 11.70 10.53 -5.03
CA HIS A 576 12.18 11.18 -6.24
C HIS A 576 11.29 10.91 -7.46
N SER A 577 10.23 10.11 -7.30
CA SER A 577 9.31 9.80 -8.38
C SER A 577 8.59 11.06 -8.86
N ALA A 578 8.60 11.26 -10.18
CA ALA A 578 8.09 12.47 -10.80
C ALA A 578 7.52 12.23 -12.19
N MET A 579 6.49 13.00 -12.54
CA MET A 579 5.95 13.08 -13.89
C MET A 579 6.46 14.36 -14.57
N THR A 580 7.16 14.19 -15.68
CA THR A 580 7.65 15.29 -16.52
C THR A 580 6.75 15.46 -17.74
N TYR A 581 6.39 16.70 -18.04
CA TYR A 581 5.58 17.11 -19.19
C TYR A 581 6.42 18.01 -20.11
N GLY A 582 6.35 17.75 -21.40
CA GLY A 582 7.10 18.45 -22.44
C GLY A 582 8.50 17.89 -22.70
N ALA A 583 9.22 18.51 -23.63
CA ALA A 583 10.59 18.15 -23.98
C ALA A 583 11.57 18.51 -22.85
N PRO A 584 12.63 17.71 -22.62
CA PRO A 584 13.67 18.04 -21.64
C PRO A 584 14.25 19.44 -21.88
N GLY A 585 14.19 20.30 -20.86
CA GLY A 585 14.63 21.68 -20.98
C GLY A 585 13.96 22.60 -19.96
N PRO A 586 14.20 23.92 -20.02
CA PRO A 586 13.67 24.89 -19.07
C PRO A 586 12.15 25.05 -19.14
N GLU A 587 11.52 24.65 -20.25
CA GLU A 587 10.06 24.72 -20.43
C GLU A 587 9.33 23.47 -19.90
N ALA A 588 10.07 22.39 -19.60
CA ALA A 588 9.50 21.17 -19.05
C ALA A 588 8.85 21.44 -17.69
N LYS A 589 7.68 20.84 -17.45
CA LYS A 589 7.00 20.89 -16.15
C LYS A 589 7.16 19.57 -15.44
N VAL A 590 7.66 19.60 -14.21
CA VAL A 590 7.92 18.40 -13.40
C VAL A 590 7.05 18.45 -12.16
N TYR A 591 6.30 17.38 -11.92
CA TYR A 591 5.42 17.23 -10.77
C TYR A 591 5.80 15.97 -10.00
N SER A 592 5.79 16.02 -8.67
CA SER A 592 6.02 14.83 -7.86
C SER A 592 4.87 13.83 -8.06
N GLU A 593 5.21 12.54 -8.14
CA GLU A 593 4.27 11.46 -8.43
C GLU A 593 4.63 10.23 -7.58
N ARG A 594 4.32 10.30 -6.28
CA ARG A 594 4.62 9.25 -5.29
C ARG A 594 3.56 8.17 -5.27
N LEU A 595 3.81 7.04 -4.59
CA LEU A 595 2.82 5.97 -4.43
C LEU A 595 1.52 6.45 -3.76
N ARG A 596 1.57 7.37 -2.79
CA ARG A 596 0.32 7.93 -2.25
C ARG A 596 -0.53 8.66 -3.30
N SER A 597 0.09 9.21 -4.34
CA SER A 597 -0.57 9.96 -5.43
C SER A 597 -1.20 9.05 -6.49
N ASN A 598 -1.10 7.73 -6.34
CA ASN A 598 -1.59 6.78 -7.31
C ASN A 598 -2.57 5.75 -6.75
N THR A 599 -3.02 5.91 -5.51
CA THR A 599 -3.99 5.02 -4.86
C THR A 599 -5.38 5.68 -4.81
N LEU A 600 -6.43 4.92 -5.13
CA LEU A 600 -7.83 5.28 -4.93
C LEU A 600 -8.58 4.09 -4.34
N MET A 601 -9.51 4.32 -3.41
CA MET A 601 -10.22 3.23 -2.73
C MET A 601 -11.73 3.37 -2.82
N GLY A 602 -12.41 2.26 -3.16
CA GLY A 602 -13.87 2.18 -3.13
C GLY A 602 -14.57 3.33 -3.85
N ARG A 603 -15.38 4.09 -3.11
CA ARG A 603 -16.21 5.19 -3.64
C ARG A 603 -15.40 6.35 -4.22
N ASP A 604 -14.13 6.47 -3.89
CA ASP A 604 -13.24 7.50 -4.40
C ASP A 604 -12.72 7.22 -5.81
N ILE A 605 -12.87 6.00 -6.32
CA ILE A 605 -12.29 5.58 -7.61
C ILE A 605 -12.82 6.41 -8.77
N VAL A 606 -14.14 6.57 -8.89
CA VAL A 606 -14.75 7.35 -9.97
C VAL A 606 -14.39 8.85 -9.87
N PRO A 607 -14.64 9.55 -8.75
CA PRO A 607 -14.30 10.97 -8.64
C PRO A 607 -12.78 11.20 -8.75
N GLY A 608 -11.94 10.32 -8.19
CA GLY A 608 -10.49 10.43 -8.29
C GLY A 608 -9.96 10.25 -9.72
N LEU A 609 -10.54 9.36 -10.53
CA LEU A 609 -10.19 9.25 -11.95
C LEU A 609 -10.63 10.47 -12.75
N VAL A 610 -11.76 11.08 -12.41
CA VAL A 610 -12.23 12.33 -13.02
C VAL A 610 -11.30 13.49 -12.68
N GLU A 611 -10.96 13.65 -11.39
CA GLU A 611 -9.98 14.63 -10.92
C GLU A 611 -8.64 14.43 -11.63
N ARG A 612 -8.19 13.17 -11.76
CA ARG A 612 -6.95 12.84 -12.48
C ARG A 612 -7.02 13.26 -13.94
N ALA A 613 -8.13 13.03 -14.63
CA ALA A 613 -8.30 13.44 -16.03
C ALA A 613 -8.23 14.96 -16.20
N VAL A 614 -8.94 15.71 -15.33
CA VAL A 614 -8.91 17.18 -15.32
C VAL A 614 -7.49 17.68 -15.09
N LEU A 615 -6.79 17.10 -14.11
CA LEU A 615 -5.42 17.44 -13.78
C LEU A 615 -4.46 17.19 -14.95
N GLU A 616 -4.55 16.03 -15.60
CA GLU A 616 -3.70 15.68 -16.76
C GLU A 616 -3.97 16.63 -17.94
N ILE A 617 -5.23 16.97 -18.23
CA ILE A 617 -5.58 17.96 -19.26
C ILE A 617 -4.96 19.32 -18.92
N GLN A 618 -5.09 19.79 -17.68
CA GLN A 618 -4.53 21.07 -17.25
C GLN A 618 -3.00 21.11 -17.36
N ARG A 619 -2.31 20.03 -16.98
CA ARG A 619 -0.85 19.93 -17.12
C ARG A 619 -0.42 19.88 -18.59
N LEU A 620 -1.18 19.19 -19.44
CA LEU A 620 -0.93 19.15 -20.89
C LEU A 620 -1.19 20.49 -21.57
N MET A 621 -2.12 21.33 -21.09
CA MET A 621 -2.32 22.66 -21.65
C MET A 621 -1.05 23.52 -21.63
N ASP A 622 -0.18 23.33 -20.64
CA ASP A 622 1.05 24.12 -20.49
C ASP A 622 2.14 23.74 -21.52
N VAL A 623 2.13 22.49 -22.02
CA VAL A 623 3.23 21.95 -22.84
C VAL A 623 2.80 21.44 -24.22
N ASN A 624 1.54 21.05 -24.36
CA ASN A 624 0.94 20.54 -25.59
C ASN A 624 -0.54 20.96 -25.65
N PRO A 625 -0.81 22.27 -25.87
CA PRO A 625 -2.18 22.80 -25.87
C PRO A 625 -3.04 22.18 -26.96
N ARG A 626 -2.44 21.78 -28.09
CA ARG A 626 -3.17 21.14 -29.19
C ARG A 626 -3.79 19.81 -28.77
N LEU A 627 -3.02 18.95 -28.09
CA LEU A 627 -3.53 17.71 -27.51
C LEU A 627 -4.59 17.99 -26.44
N ALA A 628 -4.34 18.96 -25.56
CA ALA A 628 -5.28 19.29 -24.48
C ALA A 628 -6.65 19.76 -25.02
N GLU A 629 -6.69 20.56 -26.10
CA GLU A 629 -7.95 20.92 -26.77
C GLU A 629 -8.70 19.69 -27.31
N GLU A 630 -7.99 18.72 -27.87
CA GLU A 630 -8.62 17.49 -28.37
C GLU A 630 -9.17 16.63 -27.23
N LEU A 631 -8.43 16.46 -26.12
CA LEU A 631 -8.91 15.76 -24.93
C LEU A 631 -10.17 16.41 -24.34
N LYS A 632 -10.23 17.75 -24.35
CA LYS A 632 -11.43 18.50 -23.93
C LYS A 632 -12.61 18.36 -24.88
N ALA A 633 -12.40 17.97 -26.13
CA ALA A 633 -13.47 17.76 -27.11
C ALA A 633 -13.91 16.28 -27.21
N MET A 634 -13.10 15.34 -26.74
CA MET A 634 -13.39 13.91 -26.78
C MET A 634 -14.70 13.54 -26.06
N SER A 635 -15.37 12.51 -26.58
CA SER A 635 -16.46 11.84 -25.87
C SER A 635 -15.97 11.27 -24.53
N GLY A 636 -16.90 10.97 -23.62
CA GLY A 636 -16.53 10.35 -22.34
C GLY A 636 -15.76 9.04 -22.52
N ASN A 637 -16.18 8.20 -23.47
CA ASN A 637 -15.55 6.91 -23.74
C ASN A 637 -14.16 7.06 -24.36
N ASP A 638 -13.99 7.95 -25.34
CA ASP A 638 -12.68 8.16 -25.99
C ASP A 638 -11.68 8.77 -25.01
N LEU A 639 -12.12 9.76 -24.22
CA LEU A 639 -11.29 10.36 -23.18
C LEU A 639 -10.89 9.33 -22.12
N MET A 640 -11.84 8.48 -21.70
CA MET A 640 -11.55 7.41 -20.75
C MET A 640 -10.57 6.39 -21.32
N GLN A 641 -10.76 5.97 -22.57
CA GLN A 641 -9.86 5.04 -23.23
C GLN A 641 -8.45 5.61 -23.31
N PHE A 642 -8.32 6.88 -23.71
CA PHE A 642 -7.04 7.59 -23.72
C PHE A 642 -6.41 7.64 -22.33
N LEU A 643 -7.19 8.04 -21.31
CA LEU A 643 -6.72 8.13 -19.92
C LEU A 643 -6.20 6.78 -19.42
N LEU A 644 -6.97 5.69 -19.57
CA LEU A 644 -6.66 4.38 -18.97
C LEU A 644 -5.66 3.53 -19.75
N LYS A 645 -5.38 3.88 -21.00
CA LYS A 645 -4.45 3.16 -21.86
C LYS A 645 -3.17 3.94 -22.10
N ASP A 646 -3.30 5.23 -22.40
CA ASP A 646 -2.22 6.06 -22.92
C ASP A 646 -1.57 6.93 -21.83
N LEU A 647 -2.29 7.27 -20.75
CA LEU A 647 -1.72 8.06 -19.64
C LEU A 647 -1.52 7.25 -18.36
N LEU A 648 -2.46 6.36 -18.07
CA LEU A 648 -2.52 5.51 -16.88
C LEU A 648 -2.53 4.04 -17.31
N ARG A 649 -2.41 3.14 -16.33
CA ARG A 649 -2.67 1.71 -16.51
C ARG A 649 -3.27 1.14 -15.24
N PRO A 650 -4.48 1.58 -14.87
CA PRO A 650 -4.95 1.30 -13.54
C PRO A 650 -5.22 -0.18 -13.35
N GLN A 651 -4.84 -0.69 -12.17
CA GLN A 651 -5.08 -2.07 -11.76
C GLN A 651 -5.98 -2.07 -10.54
N ALA A 652 -7.15 -2.68 -10.71
CA ALA A 652 -8.14 -2.87 -9.67
C ALA A 652 -7.84 -4.14 -8.89
N MET A 653 -7.94 -4.04 -7.56
CA MET A 653 -7.59 -5.11 -6.63
C MET A 653 -8.79 -5.40 -5.75
N LEU A 654 -9.27 -6.64 -5.86
CA LEU A 654 -10.44 -7.14 -5.14
C LEU A 654 -10.02 -8.22 -4.14
N PRO A 655 -10.42 -8.12 -2.86
CA PRO A 655 -9.96 -9.04 -1.83
C PRO A 655 -10.61 -10.43 -1.95
N ASN A 656 -9.86 -11.46 -1.57
CA ASN A 656 -10.23 -12.87 -1.46
C ASN A 656 -10.81 -13.51 -2.73
N SER A 657 -12.07 -13.22 -3.05
CA SER A 657 -12.73 -13.80 -4.21
C SER A 657 -13.81 -12.90 -4.79
N VAL A 658 -14.00 -13.03 -6.10
CA VAL A 658 -14.92 -12.22 -6.89
C VAL A 658 -15.99 -13.12 -7.47
N ASP A 659 -17.25 -12.78 -7.25
CA ASP A 659 -18.39 -13.44 -7.87
C ASP A 659 -18.42 -13.16 -9.38
N LEU A 660 -18.61 -14.21 -10.17
CA LEU A 660 -18.67 -14.15 -11.63
C LEU A 660 -20.09 -14.36 -12.17
N GLY A 661 -21.13 -14.40 -11.32
CA GLY A 661 -22.52 -14.62 -11.76
C GLY A 661 -23.03 -13.61 -12.80
N GLY A 662 -22.47 -12.40 -12.85
CA GLY A 662 -22.76 -11.37 -13.85
C GLY A 662 -21.67 -11.16 -14.90
N ALA A 663 -20.67 -12.03 -14.96
CA ALA A 663 -19.52 -11.86 -15.83
C ALA A 663 -19.79 -12.34 -17.27
N THR A 664 -19.14 -11.69 -18.24
CA THR A 664 -19.16 -12.09 -19.66
C THR A 664 -17.77 -12.53 -20.11
N VAL A 665 -17.67 -13.63 -20.86
CA VAL A 665 -16.42 -14.07 -21.48
C VAL A 665 -16.34 -13.54 -22.90
N VAL A 666 -15.35 -12.68 -23.17
CA VAL A 666 -15.02 -12.20 -24.51
C VAL A 666 -13.79 -12.95 -25.00
N ARG A 667 -13.87 -13.55 -26.19
CA ARG A 667 -12.74 -14.26 -26.83
C ARG A 667 -12.12 -13.38 -27.90
N ARG A 668 -10.80 -13.41 -28.02
CA ARG A 668 -10.10 -12.71 -29.10
C ARG A 668 -10.46 -13.40 -30.42
N SER A 669 -11.11 -12.68 -31.33
CA SER A 669 -11.34 -13.19 -32.68
C SER A 669 -9.99 -13.36 -33.38
N VAL A 670 -9.57 -14.60 -33.64
CA VAL A 670 -8.48 -14.86 -34.58
C VAL A 670 -9.01 -14.47 -35.95
N GLY A 671 -8.55 -13.34 -36.49
CA GLY A 671 -8.84 -12.99 -37.87
C GLY A 671 -8.43 -14.17 -38.75
N ARG A 672 -9.38 -14.75 -39.48
CA ARG A 672 -9.06 -15.67 -40.58
C ARG A 672 -8.03 -14.94 -41.46
N PRO A 673 -6.88 -15.52 -41.81
CA PRO A 673 -6.00 -14.88 -42.76
C PRO A 673 -6.84 -14.70 -44.04
N THR A 674 -7.10 -13.45 -44.39
CA THR A 674 -7.58 -13.11 -45.72
C THR A 674 -6.48 -13.55 -46.66
N THR A 675 -6.66 -14.73 -47.26
CA THR A 675 -5.97 -15.08 -48.49
C THR A 675 -6.37 -14.03 -49.51
N ALA A 676 -5.57 -12.98 -49.62
CA ALA A 676 -5.55 -12.12 -50.78
C ALA A 676 -5.08 -12.99 -51.94
N THR A 677 -6.03 -13.54 -52.68
CA THR A 677 -5.80 -14.06 -54.03
C THR A 677 -5.41 -12.89 -54.92
N ALA A 678 -4.18 -12.99 -55.42
CA ALA A 678 -3.59 -12.45 -56.66
C ALA A 678 -3.81 -10.97 -57.01
#